data_AF-A0A933ZPD1-F1
#
_entry.id   AF-A0A933ZPD1-F1
#
_cell.length_a   1.000
_cell.length_b   1.000
_cell.length_c   1.000
_cell.angle_alpha   90.00
_cell.angle_beta   90.00
_cell.angle_gamma   90.00
#
_symmetry.space_group_name_H-M   'P 1'
#
loop_
_entity.id
_entity.type
_entity.pdbx_description
1 polymer ?
#
loop_
_entity_poly.entity_id
_entity_poly.type
_entity_poly.pdbx_seq_one_letter_code
_entity_poly.pdbx_strand_id
1 'polypeptide(L)'
;MRPALAFLLLSVLPSVAAAQTSALREQYQTDGVALPPTGVALVDEVTAAEINPAGVALLGKPQLFYLHERSLRADRVIDAAFVGTGLFGWGGLSLGMQWVRPRGLSDYRKTTWTLGIGNEIVALGASYNDFSSDQAGLDRLASWDAGLTVRPWRYLSLGAAARDFDGPTVDGVQLPRRYDLGFALRPFTDRIALSGDFLIDDQRGLPGSSLSFAAQAEPVPGLVVSGGLAVGLHTDEVIGQVALTLNTPYVGATWSGGAGSDVSDNWSQLVQLRLSAERYRPLPLARDQVLVLDIPQRLSPPSGGLLSLLTPSKREPYLELLAAIERIRKDPGVAGVLIKVSELPDVGPARVEELRQALVSLRSSGKRLWALFMDGGDNEYLLATAAERIWAVPQATFQVNGYSTTATFLAATLAGLGVKVDVARVGEYKTAPDSFTRTSMSPEEREMLDAWLDGLYRRSLATIEKARSLGTDPLRATLDRGILTAGGAKEAGLIDEIVYPDELQKMLENGHGRSLDLVGEETKEVAWPRRWGARPRIAIVNVEGLIAEGKSRSDPFGLTRVAGAESALRELQMAVDDPLTKAIVVRVDSTGGSGAASDLVWRAIRKVREFKPVVVSMGDYAASGGYYIAMAGERVFAEPSTLTGSIGVFALKPDLSGL
;
A
#
# COMPACT_ATOMS: atom_id res chain seq x y z
N MET A 1 7.73 -18.11 -21.78
CA MET A 1 8.52 -19.31 -21.43
C MET A 1 8.86 -19.23 -19.96
N ARG A 2 8.29 -20.16 -19.22
CA ARG A 2 7.85 -20.02 -17.82
C ARG A 2 8.66 -21.01 -16.95
N PRO A 3 8.33 -21.25 -15.68
CA PRO A 3 9.16 -21.34 -14.45
C PRO A 3 10.28 -22.41 -14.41
N ALA A 4 10.54 -23.08 -15.53
CA ALA A 4 11.54 -24.11 -15.72
C ALA A 4 12.97 -23.62 -15.47
N LEU A 5 13.31 -22.34 -15.65
CA LEU A 5 14.68 -21.85 -15.37
C LEU A 5 14.99 -21.78 -13.87
N ALA A 6 13.99 -21.47 -13.03
CA ALA A 6 14.13 -21.51 -11.57
C ALA A 6 14.17 -22.96 -11.06
N PHE A 7 13.38 -23.85 -11.68
CA PHE A 7 13.45 -25.28 -11.41
C PHE A 7 14.76 -25.92 -11.94
N LEU A 8 15.31 -25.43 -13.05
CA LEU A 8 16.59 -25.91 -13.59
C LEU A 8 17.77 -25.47 -12.74
N LEU A 9 17.75 -24.25 -12.17
CA LEU A 9 18.75 -23.82 -11.19
C LEU A 9 18.67 -24.62 -9.89
N LEU A 10 17.47 -25.13 -9.53
CA LEU A 10 17.28 -26.07 -8.41
C LEU A 10 17.72 -27.51 -8.75
N SER A 11 17.74 -27.91 -10.03
CA SER A 11 18.16 -29.25 -10.45
C SER A 11 19.66 -29.38 -10.78
N VAL A 12 20.43 -28.29 -10.70
CA VAL A 12 21.89 -28.25 -10.98
C VAL A 12 22.73 -28.12 -9.69
N LEU A 13 22.17 -28.48 -8.53
CA LEU A 13 22.95 -28.68 -7.30
C LEU A 13 23.10 -30.17 -6.91
N PRO A 14 23.69 -31.05 -7.75
CA PRO A 14 24.48 -32.12 -7.20
C PRO A 14 25.86 -31.55 -6.80
N SER A 15 26.33 -31.94 -5.62
CA SER A 15 27.73 -31.84 -5.18
C SER A 15 28.35 -30.44 -5.03
N VAL A 16 27.91 -29.66 -4.04
CA VAL A 16 28.85 -29.04 -3.07
C VAL A 16 28.10 -28.90 -1.75
N ALA A 17 28.46 -29.75 -0.78
CA ALA A 17 27.93 -29.73 0.58
C ALA A 17 28.34 -28.41 1.26
N ALA A 18 27.42 -27.78 2.03
CA ALA A 18 27.66 -26.63 2.92
C ALA A 18 26.49 -26.11 3.77
N ALA A 19 26.33 -26.68 4.99
CA ALA A 19 26.53 -26.03 6.33
C ALA A 19 25.25 -25.82 7.33
N GLN A 20 25.26 -25.75 8.72
CA GLN A 20 24.36 -24.91 9.64
C GLN A 20 24.95 -24.24 10.97
N THR A 21 24.35 -23.16 11.57
CA THR A 21 24.77 -22.47 12.86
C THR A 21 24.03 -22.87 14.12
N SER A 22 22.91 -23.57 14.01
CA SER A 22 22.10 -24.01 15.15
C SER A 22 22.83 -24.88 16.17
N ALA A 23 24.05 -25.27 15.84
CA ALA A 23 24.85 -26.24 16.53
C ALA A 23 25.50 -25.73 17.84
N LEU A 24 25.25 -24.49 18.29
CA LEU A 24 25.78 -24.00 19.56
C LEU A 24 24.98 -24.42 20.80
N ARG A 25 23.83 -25.07 20.59
CA ARG A 25 23.15 -25.78 21.67
C ARG A 25 23.60 -27.23 21.68
N GLU A 26 23.87 -27.72 22.89
CA GLU A 26 23.68 -29.14 23.18
C GLU A 26 22.23 -29.45 22.79
N GLN A 27 22.07 -30.33 21.80
CA GLN A 27 20.74 -30.61 21.25
C GLN A 27 19.98 -31.51 22.22
N TYR A 28 18.87 -30.99 22.73
CA TYR A 28 17.96 -31.77 23.56
C TYR A 28 16.91 -32.43 22.67
N GLN A 29 16.26 -33.47 23.17
CA GLN A 29 15.21 -34.19 22.44
C GLN A 29 14.03 -33.27 22.04
N THR A 30 13.87 -32.14 22.74
CA THR A 30 12.84 -31.13 22.46
C THR A 30 13.21 -30.16 21.34
N ASP A 31 14.47 -30.14 20.90
CA ASP A 31 14.92 -29.30 19.78
C ASP A 31 14.40 -29.82 18.44
N GLY A 32 13.79 -28.93 17.67
CA GLY A 32 13.31 -29.25 16.33
C GLY A 32 14.36 -29.02 15.24
N VAL A 33 13.85 -28.82 14.04
CA VAL A 33 14.57 -28.41 12.84
C VAL A 33 15.24 -27.08 13.10
N ALA A 34 16.46 -26.97 12.62
CA ALA A 34 17.18 -25.74 12.71
C ALA A 34 16.79 -24.76 11.60
N LEU A 35 16.94 -23.46 11.87
CA LEU A 35 16.52 -22.38 10.95
C LEU A 35 17.73 -21.72 10.25
N PRO A 36 17.51 -20.95 9.17
CA PRO A 36 18.51 -20.04 8.61
C PRO A 36 18.95 -18.97 9.64
N PRO A 37 20.04 -18.21 9.41
CA PRO A 37 20.58 -17.28 10.39
C PRO A 37 19.53 -16.28 10.83
N THR A 38 19.14 -16.36 12.10
CA THR A 38 18.07 -15.56 12.71
C THR A 38 18.32 -15.45 14.21
N GLY A 39 17.42 -14.77 14.91
CA GLY A 39 17.48 -14.64 16.36
C GLY A 39 16.11 -14.43 17.00
N VAL A 40 16.09 -14.47 18.34
CA VAL A 40 14.87 -14.40 19.16
C VAL A 40 14.04 -13.15 18.87
N ALA A 41 14.72 -12.06 18.53
CA ALA A 41 14.10 -10.77 18.21
C ALA A 41 13.79 -10.59 16.71
N LEU A 42 14.30 -11.46 15.82
CA LEU A 42 14.13 -11.34 14.36
C LEU A 42 12.94 -12.13 13.83
N VAL A 43 12.62 -13.28 14.45
CA VAL A 43 11.63 -14.22 13.92
C VAL A 43 10.21 -13.65 13.88
N ASP A 44 9.60 -13.69 12.69
CA ASP A 44 8.19 -13.29 12.43
C ASP A 44 7.56 -14.07 11.26
N GLU A 45 8.08 -15.26 10.98
CA GLU A 45 7.50 -16.24 10.06
C GLU A 45 6.87 -17.39 10.86
N VAL A 46 6.14 -18.29 10.21
CA VAL A 46 5.48 -19.42 10.88
C VAL A 46 6.48 -20.33 11.63
N THR A 47 7.73 -20.38 11.18
CA THR A 47 8.84 -21.09 11.84
C THR A 47 9.30 -20.44 13.15
N ALA A 48 8.80 -19.24 13.49
CA ALA A 48 9.10 -18.59 14.78
C ALA A 48 8.75 -19.47 15.98
N ALA A 49 7.80 -20.39 15.83
CA ALA A 49 7.44 -21.39 16.83
C ALA A 49 8.65 -22.17 17.40
N GLU A 50 9.74 -22.35 16.63
CA GLU A 50 10.94 -23.08 17.09
C GLU A 50 11.90 -22.25 17.94
N ILE A 51 11.80 -20.92 17.91
CA ILE A 51 12.74 -20.02 18.61
C ILE A 51 12.01 -19.13 19.60
N ASN A 52 11.02 -18.38 19.13
CA ASN A 52 10.23 -17.46 19.93
C ASN A 52 8.76 -17.53 19.50
N PRO A 53 7.90 -18.23 20.27
CA PRO A 53 6.48 -18.38 19.97
C PRO A 53 5.74 -17.05 19.75
N ALA A 54 6.21 -15.93 20.33
CA ALA A 54 5.60 -14.62 20.11
C ALA A 54 5.66 -14.16 18.65
N GLY A 55 6.61 -14.65 17.85
CA GLY A 55 6.68 -14.32 16.42
C GLY A 55 5.45 -14.78 15.63
N VAL A 56 4.73 -15.80 16.10
CA VAL A 56 3.49 -16.29 15.47
C VAL A 56 2.36 -15.26 15.58
N ALA A 57 2.36 -14.41 16.61
CA ALA A 57 1.38 -13.32 16.73
C ALA A 57 1.55 -12.25 15.63
N LEU A 58 2.72 -12.21 14.99
CA LEU A 58 3.09 -11.21 13.98
C LEU A 58 2.77 -11.67 12.55
N LEU A 59 2.18 -12.86 12.39
CA LEU A 59 1.74 -13.37 11.10
C LEU A 59 0.57 -12.54 10.56
N GLY A 60 0.70 -12.08 9.32
CA GLY A 60 -0.39 -11.34 8.64
C GLY A 60 -1.34 -12.26 7.88
N LYS A 61 -0.80 -13.05 6.94
CA LYS A 61 -1.55 -13.91 6.02
C LYS A 61 -1.10 -15.37 6.13
N PRO A 62 -1.87 -16.35 5.63
CA PRO A 62 -1.50 -17.76 5.66
C PRO A 62 -0.13 -18.04 5.03
N GLN A 63 0.63 -18.92 5.69
CA GLN A 63 1.94 -19.38 5.24
C GLN A 63 2.09 -20.88 5.43
N LEU A 64 2.84 -21.52 4.54
CA LEU A 64 3.25 -22.91 4.59
C LEU A 64 4.75 -22.98 4.32
N PHE A 65 5.49 -23.64 5.21
CA PHE A 65 6.92 -23.86 5.09
C PHE A 65 7.18 -25.36 5.11
N TYR A 66 8.09 -25.81 4.26
CA TYR A 66 8.69 -27.13 4.33
C TYR A 66 10.19 -26.96 4.49
N LEU A 67 10.79 -27.71 5.40
CA LEU A 67 12.21 -27.68 5.70
C LEU A 67 12.75 -29.11 5.69
N HIS A 68 13.93 -29.28 5.11
CA HIS A 68 14.70 -30.52 5.14
C HIS A 68 16.09 -30.22 5.68
N GLU A 69 16.41 -30.77 6.85
CA GLU A 69 17.71 -30.68 7.50
C GLU A 69 18.44 -32.01 7.43
N ARG A 70 19.72 -31.97 7.05
CA ARG A 70 20.67 -33.06 7.29
C ARG A 70 21.77 -32.54 8.20
N SER A 71 21.89 -33.09 9.40
CA SER A 71 22.93 -32.75 10.36
C SER A 71 23.89 -33.94 10.51
N LEU A 72 25.15 -33.76 10.13
CA LEU A 72 26.24 -34.72 10.39
C LEU A 72 26.68 -34.64 11.85
N ARG A 73 26.68 -33.43 12.44
CA ARG A 73 27.01 -33.22 13.85
C ARG A 73 26.13 -34.04 14.78
N ALA A 74 24.82 -33.93 14.61
CA ALA A 74 23.84 -34.64 15.42
C ALA A 74 23.46 -36.00 14.82
N ASP A 75 24.16 -36.38 13.74
CA ASP A 75 23.88 -37.51 12.86
C ASP A 75 22.39 -37.81 12.69
N ARG A 76 21.63 -36.82 12.24
CA ARG A 76 20.17 -36.90 12.10
C ARG A 76 19.67 -36.30 10.79
N VAL A 77 18.45 -36.67 10.42
CA VAL A 77 17.68 -36.04 9.34
C VAL A 77 16.37 -35.53 9.92
N ILE A 78 15.97 -34.31 9.56
CA ILE A 78 14.67 -33.77 9.95
C ILE A 78 13.94 -33.30 8.70
N ASP A 79 12.69 -33.75 8.53
CA ASP A 79 11.72 -33.10 7.66
C ASP A 79 10.73 -32.36 8.54
N ALA A 80 10.42 -31.11 8.20
CA ALA A 80 9.48 -30.31 8.96
C ALA A 80 8.52 -29.56 8.05
N ALA A 81 7.25 -29.53 8.45
CA ALA A 81 6.21 -28.76 7.79
C ALA A 81 5.56 -27.82 8.82
N PHE A 82 5.49 -26.53 8.50
CA PHE A 82 4.86 -25.53 9.35
C PHE A 82 3.76 -24.82 8.57
N VAL A 83 2.56 -24.73 9.14
CA VAL A 83 1.44 -23.98 8.58
C VAL A 83 0.90 -23.02 9.63
N GLY A 84 0.58 -21.80 9.23
CA GLY A 84 0.06 -20.81 10.16
C GLY A 84 -0.52 -19.58 9.49
N THR A 85 -1.26 -18.80 10.25
CA THR A 85 -1.94 -17.60 9.76
C THR A 85 -2.18 -16.61 10.91
N GLY A 86 -2.33 -15.33 10.56
CA GLY A 86 -2.84 -14.32 11.47
C GLY A 86 -4.32 -14.52 11.80
N LEU A 87 -4.72 -14.07 13.00
CA LEU A 87 -6.07 -14.08 13.54
C LEU A 87 -6.57 -12.64 13.67
N PHE A 88 -7.25 -12.15 12.62
CA PHE A 88 -7.94 -10.85 12.58
C PHE A 88 -7.11 -9.65 13.10
N GLY A 89 -5.79 -9.70 12.97
CA GLY A 89 -4.87 -8.62 13.36
C GLY A 89 -4.56 -8.50 14.85
N TRP A 90 -5.03 -9.42 15.70
CA TRP A 90 -4.75 -9.41 17.15
C TRP A 90 -3.93 -10.61 17.64
N GLY A 91 -3.55 -11.52 16.74
CA GLY A 91 -2.77 -12.70 17.07
C GLY A 91 -2.51 -13.57 15.85
N GLY A 92 -2.09 -14.81 16.09
CA GLY A 92 -1.86 -15.81 15.06
C GLY A 92 -1.82 -17.22 15.64
N LEU A 93 -2.03 -18.21 14.78
CA LEU A 93 -1.89 -19.62 15.13
C LEU A 93 -0.94 -20.30 14.15
N SER A 94 -0.22 -21.30 14.64
CA SER A 94 0.56 -22.19 13.79
C SER A 94 0.56 -23.63 14.30
N LEU A 95 0.76 -24.54 13.36
CA LEU A 95 1.01 -25.95 13.57
C LEU A 95 2.33 -26.32 12.88
N GLY A 96 3.27 -26.86 13.64
CA GLY A 96 4.50 -27.46 13.15
C GLY A 96 4.47 -28.98 13.31
N MET A 97 4.86 -29.72 12.29
CA MET A 97 5.05 -31.16 12.35
C MET A 97 6.45 -31.49 11.86
N GLN A 98 7.21 -32.25 12.64
CA GLN A 98 8.62 -32.52 12.36
C GLN A 98 8.90 -34.00 12.56
N TRP A 99 9.46 -34.65 11.55
CA TRP A 99 9.86 -36.05 11.56
C TRP A 99 11.37 -36.12 11.73
N VAL A 100 11.81 -36.54 12.91
CA VAL A 100 13.22 -36.57 13.30
C VAL A 100 13.72 -38.01 13.24
N ARG A 101 14.82 -38.20 12.49
CA ARG A 101 15.43 -39.49 12.20
C ARG A 101 16.90 -39.48 12.62
N PRO A 102 17.18 -39.66 13.92
CA PRO A 102 18.53 -39.72 14.46
C PRO A 102 19.18 -41.08 14.19
N ARG A 103 20.49 -41.13 13.94
CA ARG A 103 21.19 -42.40 13.74
C ARG A 103 21.48 -43.07 15.07
N GLY A 104 21.10 -44.34 15.20
CA GLY A 104 21.35 -45.14 16.40
C GLY A 104 20.39 -44.85 17.57
N LEU A 105 19.40 -43.99 17.37
CA LEU A 105 18.30 -43.71 18.30
C LEU A 105 16.96 -43.97 17.57
N SER A 106 15.86 -44.02 18.32
CA SER A 106 14.52 -44.18 17.74
C SER A 106 14.06 -42.93 17.00
N ASP A 107 13.40 -43.14 15.86
CA ASP A 107 12.69 -42.08 15.14
C ASP A 107 11.56 -41.53 16.02
N TYR A 108 11.28 -40.24 15.88
CA TYR A 108 10.17 -39.61 16.56
C TYR A 108 9.58 -38.46 15.74
N ARG A 109 8.33 -38.12 16.04
CA ARG A 109 7.64 -36.96 15.48
C ARG A 109 7.38 -35.94 16.56
N LYS A 110 7.86 -34.70 16.38
CA LYS A 110 7.50 -33.54 17.19
C LYS A 110 6.34 -32.79 16.53
N THR A 111 5.28 -32.52 17.30
CA THR A 111 4.12 -31.73 16.87
C THR A 111 4.02 -30.50 17.76
N THR A 112 4.07 -29.32 17.16
CA THR A 112 4.08 -28.04 17.86
C THR A 112 2.84 -27.24 17.53
N TRP A 113 2.02 -26.97 18.54
CA TRP A 113 0.87 -26.07 18.44
C TRP A 113 1.25 -24.74 19.07
N THR A 114 1.13 -23.65 18.31
CA THR A 114 1.47 -22.31 18.80
C THR A 114 0.31 -21.36 18.67
N LEU A 115 0.05 -20.62 19.75
CA LEU A 115 -0.85 -19.49 19.78
C LEU A 115 -0.05 -18.23 20.13
N GLY A 116 -0.13 -17.23 19.27
CA GLY A 116 0.40 -15.90 19.51
C GLY A 116 -0.72 -14.88 19.68
N ILE A 117 -0.57 -13.96 20.63
CA ILE A 117 -1.48 -12.82 20.84
C ILE A 117 -0.68 -11.52 20.90
N GLY A 118 -1.20 -10.46 20.30
CA GLY A 118 -0.57 -9.15 20.33
C GLY A 118 -0.70 -8.39 19.02
N ASN A 119 0.21 -7.47 18.80
CA ASN A 119 0.26 -6.59 17.63
C ASN A 119 1.71 -6.34 17.20
N GLU A 120 1.90 -5.46 16.21
CA GLU A 120 3.22 -5.13 15.65
C GLU A 120 4.21 -4.52 16.67
N ILE A 121 3.75 -4.09 17.85
CA ILE A 121 4.55 -3.46 18.91
C ILE A 121 4.87 -4.47 20.02
N VAL A 122 3.87 -5.20 20.52
CA VAL A 122 4.07 -6.18 21.60
C VAL A 122 3.32 -7.46 21.25
N ALA A 123 4.03 -8.58 21.33
CA ALA A 123 3.51 -9.91 21.09
C ALA A 123 3.94 -10.87 22.18
N LEU A 124 3.01 -11.74 22.58
CA LEU A 124 3.22 -12.88 23.44
C LEU A 124 2.89 -14.14 22.66
N GLY A 125 3.53 -15.25 22.99
CA GLY A 125 3.16 -16.54 22.42
C GLY A 125 3.45 -17.68 23.37
N ALA A 126 2.73 -18.77 23.17
CA ALA A 126 2.95 -20.03 23.84
C ALA A 126 2.91 -21.17 22.82
N SER A 127 3.83 -22.11 22.94
CA SER A 127 3.85 -23.35 22.17
C SER A 127 3.67 -24.55 23.08
N TYR A 128 2.84 -25.50 22.66
CA TYR A 128 2.76 -26.84 23.23
C TYR A 128 3.42 -27.82 22.25
N ASN A 129 4.42 -28.55 22.72
CA ASN A 129 5.14 -29.56 21.97
C ASN A 129 4.74 -30.95 22.47
N ASP A 130 4.34 -31.82 21.56
CA ASP A 130 4.00 -33.23 21.81
C ASP A 130 4.84 -34.13 20.91
N PHE A 131 5.20 -35.32 21.42
CA PHE A 131 6.14 -36.21 20.77
C PHE A 131 5.53 -37.61 20.62
N SER A 132 5.75 -38.22 19.45
CA SER A 132 5.32 -39.61 19.21
C SER A 132 6.50 -40.44 18.70
N SER A 133 6.73 -41.60 19.32
CA SER A 133 7.88 -42.47 19.04
C SER A 133 7.59 -43.91 19.48
N ASP A 134 8.32 -44.88 18.92
CA ASP A 134 8.31 -46.24 19.44
C ASP A 134 8.99 -46.35 20.83
N GLN A 135 9.76 -45.34 21.24
CA GLN A 135 10.37 -45.26 22.57
C GLN A 135 9.40 -44.62 23.57
N ALA A 136 8.98 -45.38 24.59
CA ALA A 136 7.99 -44.93 25.59
C ALA A 136 8.38 -43.68 26.41
N GLY A 137 9.68 -43.36 26.51
CA GLY A 137 10.16 -42.12 27.10
C GLY A 137 9.87 -40.90 26.23
N LEU A 138 10.08 -41.03 24.92
CA LEU A 138 9.82 -39.99 23.93
C LEU A 138 8.34 -39.87 23.59
N ASP A 139 7.58 -40.96 23.54
CA ASP A 139 6.14 -40.95 23.23
C ASP A 139 5.28 -40.29 24.32
N ARG A 140 5.83 -40.14 25.53
CA ARG A 140 5.18 -39.43 26.65
C ARG A 140 5.76 -38.05 26.89
N LEU A 141 6.76 -37.65 26.11
CA LEU A 141 7.37 -36.34 26.23
C LEU A 141 6.37 -35.29 25.74
N ALA A 142 6.18 -34.25 26.54
CA ALA A 142 5.54 -33.02 26.14
C ALA A 142 6.28 -31.86 26.78
N SER A 143 6.29 -30.69 26.14
CA SER A 143 6.90 -29.50 26.71
C SER A 143 6.17 -28.22 26.34
N TRP A 144 6.39 -27.18 27.13
CA TRP A 144 5.85 -25.86 26.88
C TRP A 144 6.95 -24.83 26.64
N ASP A 145 6.73 -23.98 25.63
CA ASP A 145 7.55 -22.80 25.37
C ASP A 145 6.71 -21.54 25.53
N ALA A 146 7.35 -20.45 25.96
CA ALA A 146 6.75 -19.13 26.05
C ALA A 146 7.65 -18.08 25.40
N GLY A 147 7.05 -17.05 24.81
CA GLY A 147 7.75 -16.03 24.06
C GLY A 147 7.21 -14.62 24.29
N LEU A 148 8.09 -13.64 24.16
CA LEU A 148 7.79 -12.21 24.15
C LEU A 148 8.58 -11.54 23.01
N THR A 149 7.92 -10.65 22.28
CA THR A 149 8.55 -9.76 21.31
C THR A 149 8.08 -8.33 21.54
N VAL A 150 9.01 -7.38 21.60
CA VAL A 150 8.72 -5.95 21.76
C VAL A 150 9.44 -5.15 20.67
N ARG A 151 8.69 -4.46 19.82
CA ARG A 151 9.14 -3.66 18.68
C ARG A 151 8.69 -2.21 18.84
N PRO A 152 9.34 -1.42 19.72
CA PRO A 152 8.87 -0.07 20.08
C PRO A 152 8.90 0.91 18.90
N TRP A 153 9.76 0.67 17.91
CA TRP A 153 9.83 1.43 16.66
C TRP A 153 10.48 0.60 15.55
N ARG A 154 10.55 1.17 14.34
CA ARG A 154 10.97 0.43 13.12
C ARG A 154 12.39 -0.13 13.09
N TYR A 155 13.25 0.34 13.98
CA TYR A 155 14.67 0.04 13.99
C TYR A 155 15.11 -0.93 15.08
N LEU A 156 14.25 -1.26 16.04
CA LEU A 156 14.60 -2.06 17.21
C LEU A 156 13.52 -3.12 17.44
N SER A 157 13.97 -4.35 17.64
CA SER A 157 13.18 -5.46 18.13
C SER A 157 13.89 -6.05 19.33
N LEU A 158 13.15 -6.37 20.39
CA LEU A 158 13.62 -7.09 21.56
C LEU A 158 12.83 -8.39 21.63
N GLY A 159 13.51 -9.47 21.99
CA GLY A 159 12.93 -10.80 22.07
C GLY A 159 13.35 -11.50 23.34
N ALA A 160 12.43 -12.27 23.91
CA ALA A 160 12.72 -13.22 24.98
C ALA A 160 11.95 -14.51 24.73
N ALA A 161 12.58 -15.65 24.96
CA ALA A 161 11.93 -16.95 24.90
C ALA A 161 12.36 -17.81 26.08
N ALA A 162 11.40 -18.54 26.66
CA ALA A 162 11.63 -19.59 27.65
C ALA A 162 11.17 -20.90 27.04
N ARG A 163 12.11 -21.81 26.77
CA ARG A 163 11.85 -23.11 26.17
C ARG A 163 11.93 -24.22 27.21
N ASP A 164 11.05 -25.21 27.06
CA ASP A 164 10.86 -26.30 28.01
C ASP A 164 10.69 -25.79 29.45
N PHE A 165 9.96 -24.68 29.62
CA PHE A 165 9.91 -23.97 30.91
C PHE A 165 9.20 -24.79 32.00
N ASP A 166 8.40 -25.76 31.60
CA ASP A 166 7.77 -26.75 32.47
C ASP A 166 8.75 -27.81 32.99
N GLY A 167 9.98 -27.86 32.47
CA GLY A 167 11.04 -28.77 32.91
C GLY A 167 10.70 -30.24 32.65
N PRO A 168 10.45 -30.62 31.38
CA PRO A 168 9.97 -31.94 31.00
C PRO A 168 11.04 -33.00 31.29
N THR A 169 10.61 -34.26 31.39
CA THR A 169 11.49 -35.38 31.75
C THR A 169 11.42 -36.47 30.69
N VAL A 170 12.59 -36.97 30.26
CA VAL A 170 12.71 -38.12 29.35
C VAL A 170 13.46 -39.22 30.08
N ASP A 171 12.87 -40.41 30.17
CA ASP A 171 13.47 -41.58 30.83
C ASP A 171 14.03 -41.30 32.25
N GLY A 172 13.33 -40.43 33.00
CA GLY A 172 13.71 -40.05 34.37
C GLY A 172 14.75 -38.93 34.48
N VAL A 173 15.26 -38.41 33.35
CA VAL A 173 16.18 -37.26 33.31
C VAL A 173 15.40 -35.99 32.97
N GLN A 174 15.46 -35.01 33.86
CA GLN A 174 14.85 -33.70 33.63
C GLN A 174 15.67 -32.92 32.61
N LEU A 175 15.03 -32.45 31.54
CA LEU A 175 15.64 -31.57 30.55
C LEU A 175 15.77 -30.15 31.13
N PRO A 176 16.82 -29.41 30.77
CA PRO A 176 17.03 -28.07 31.28
C PRO A 176 16.00 -27.09 30.72
N ARG A 177 15.64 -26.09 31.52
CA ARG A 177 14.87 -24.92 31.08
C ARG A 177 15.81 -23.93 30.42
N ARG A 178 15.40 -23.38 29.28
CA ARG A 178 16.31 -22.65 28.40
C ARG A 178 15.76 -21.26 28.16
N TYR A 179 16.57 -20.24 28.38
CA TYR A 179 16.19 -18.84 28.30
C TYR A 179 17.03 -18.14 27.24
N ASP A 180 16.35 -17.58 26.24
CA ASP A 180 16.99 -16.86 25.15
C ASP A 180 16.56 -15.39 25.24
N LEU A 181 17.54 -14.48 25.35
CA LEU A 181 17.32 -13.03 25.42
C LEU A 181 18.03 -12.36 24.26
N GLY A 182 17.29 -11.62 23.44
CA GLY A 182 17.82 -11.11 22.19
C GLY A 182 17.40 -9.69 21.86
N PHE A 183 18.21 -9.04 21.03
CA PHE A 183 17.85 -7.78 20.38
C PHE A 183 18.15 -7.86 18.89
N ALA A 184 17.45 -7.04 18.12
CA ALA A 184 17.71 -6.87 16.71
C ALA A 184 17.57 -5.42 16.26
N LEU A 185 18.40 -5.03 15.29
CA LEU A 185 18.53 -3.68 14.77
C LEU A 185 18.36 -3.63 13.25
N ARG A 186 17.74 -2.55 12.76
CA ARG A 186 17.69 -2.20 11.33
C ARG A 186 18.25 -0.79 11.12
N PRO A 187 19.57 -0.60 10.99
CA PRO A 187 20.21 0.71 11.17
C PRO A 187 19.86 1.77 10.11
N PHE A 188 19.35 1.39 8.93
CA PHE A 188 19.07 2.35 7.84
C PHE A 188 17.74 2.09 7.12
N THR A 189 17.51 0.84 6.71
CA THR A 189 16.35 0.42 5.93
C THR A 189 15.88 -0.95 6.39
N ASP A 190 14.73 -1.40 5.90
CA ASP A 190 14.24 -2.77 6.13
C ASP A 190 15.03 -3.84 5.34
N ARG A 191 16.14 -3.48 4.68
CA ARG A 191 16.98 -4.42 3.90
C ARG A 191 18.14 -5.01 4.70
N ILE A 192 18.47 -4.45 5.86
CA ILE A 192 19.56 -4.97 6.69
C ILE A 192 19.01 -5.16 8.09
N ALA A 193 19.11 -6.38 8.60
CA ALA A 193 18.78 -6.71 9.98
C ALA A 193 20.00 -7.34 10.65
N LEU A 194 20.31 -6.89 11.86
CA LEU A 194 21.36 -7.43 12.71
C LEU A 194 20.72 -7.90 14.00
N SER A 195 21.23 -8.96 14.62
CA SER A 195 20.74 -9.45 15.89
C SER A 195 21.86 -10.01 16.75
N GLY A 196 21.64 -9.96 18.05
CA GLY A 196 22.48 -10.56 19.07
C GLY A 196 21.59 -11.19 20.13
N ASP A 197 21.85 -12.46 20.44
CA ASP A 197 21.12 -13.24 21.42
C ASP A 197 22.09 -13.78 22.47
N PHE A 198 21.66 -13.76 23.72
CA PHE A 198 22.29 -14.42 24.86
C PHE A 198 21.44 -15.64 25.23
N LEU A 199 22.08 -16.82 25.21
CA LEU A 199 21.42 -18.10 25.42
C LEU A 199 21.96 -18.73 26.70
N ILE A 200 21.07 -19.14 27.60
CA ILE A 200 21.42 -19.76 28.88
C ILE A 200 20.44 -20.87 29.24
N ASP A 201 20.89 -21.85 30.02
CA ASP A 201 20.03 -22.88 30.61
C ASP A 201 20.24 -22.99 32.13
N ASP A 202 19.24 -23.53 32.82
CA ASP A 202 19.20 -23.56 34.29
C ASP A 202 20.05 -24.67 34.93
N GLN A 203 20.56 -25.63 34.16
CA GLN A 203 21.41 -26.69 34.68
C GLN A 203 22.90 -26.33 34.58
N ARG A 204 23.34 -25.79 33.45
CA ARG A 204 24.73 -25.40 33.20
C ARG A 204 25.02 -23.95 33.61
N GLY A 205 24.00 -23.09 33.66
CA GLY A 205 24.14 -21.70 34.05
C GLY A 205 25.08 -20.89 33.14
N LEU A 206 25.77 -19.90 33.71
CA LEU A 206 26.73 -19.06 32.96
C LEU A 206 27.84 -19.87 32.26
N PRO A 207 28.44 -20.92 32.86
CA PRO A 207 29.40 -21.78 32.16
C PRO A 207 28.87 -22.43 30.87
N GLY A 208 27.57 -22.71 30.78
CA GLY A 208 26.94 -23.27 29.57
C GLY A 208 26.38 -22.22 28.60
N SER A 209 26.59 -20.93 28.89
CA SER A 209 25.98 -19.85 28.10
C SER A 209 26.73 -19.54 26.81
N SER A 210 26.01 -18.99 25.85
CA SER A 210 26.54 -18.62 24.54
C SER A 210 25.98 -17.30 24.02
N LEU A 211 26.71 -16.70 23.10
CA LEU A 211 26.28 -15.55 22.32
C LEU A 211 26.06 -15.99 20.87
N SER A 212 24.91 -15.63 20.32
CA SER A 212 24.61 -15.81 18.90
C SER A 212 24.42 -14.45 18.25
N PHE A 213 24.93 -14.30 17.04
CA PHE A 213 24.78 -13.11 16.22
C PHE A 213 24.28 -13.53 14.86
N ALA A 214 23.32 -12.79 14.31
CA ALA A 214 22.89 -12.99 12.93
C ALA A 214 22.76 -11.66 12.19
N ALA A 215 23.13 -11.68 10.92
CA ALA A 215 23.00 -10.57 9.99
C ALA A 215 22.24 -11.06 8.76
N GLN A 216 21.25 -10.29 8.33
CA GLN A 216 20.49 -10.52 7.11
C GLN A 216 20.56 -9.28 6.25
N ALA A 217 20.85 -9.44 4.96
CA ALA A 217 20.93 -8.36 4.01
C ALA A 217 20.17 -8.71 2.72
N GLU A 218 19.37 -7.77 2.22
CA GLU A 218 18.71 -7.84 0.91
C GLU A 218 19.44 -6.89 -0.06
N PRO A 219 20.60 -7.27 -0.63
CA PRO A 219 21.38 -6.41 -1.52
C PRO A 219 20.59 -6.00 -2.76
N VAL A 220 19.79 -6.91 -3.29
CA VAL A 220 18.85 -6.71 -4.39
C VAL A 220 17.48 -7.22 -3.94
N PRO A 221 16.36 -6.54 -4.27
CA PRO A 221 15.03 -7.02 -3.92
C PRO A 221 14.86 -8.51 -4.22
N GLY A 222 14.36 -9.27 -3.25
CA GLY A 222 14.13 -10.71 -3.36
C GLY A 222 15.35 -11.62 -3.29
N LEU A 223 16.57 -11.09 -3.21
CA LEU A 223 17.78 -11.84 -2.88
C LEU A 223 18.16 -11.52 -1.43
N VAL A 224 18.04 -12.48 -0.51
CA VAL A 224 18.50 -12.30 0.88
C VAL A 224 19.73 -13.16 1.12
N VAL A 225 20.79 -12.52 1.61
CA VAL A 225 22.00 -13.18 2.09
C VAL A 225 22.01 -13.04 3.59
N SER A 226 22.18 -14.15 4.31
CA SER A 226 22.25 -14.13 5.76
C SER A 226 23.54 -14.78 6.24
N GLY A 227 24.07 -14.29 7.35
CA GLY A 227 25.21 -14.84 8.05
C GLY A 227 24.89 -14.96 9.53
N GLY A 228 25.39 -16.00 10.19
CA GLY A 228 25.26 -16.23 11.62
C GLY A 228 26.60 -16.63 12.21
N LEU A 229 26.85 -16.22 13.44
CA LEU A 229 28.01 -16.62 14.23
C LEU A 229 27.55 -16.88 15.66
N ALA A 230 27.92 -18.01 16.21
CA ALA A 230 27.56 -18.39 17.54
C ALA A 230 28.85 -18.80 18.28
N VAL A 231 29.09 -18.19 19.45
CA VAL A 231 30.30 -18.38 20.29
C VAL A 231 29.90 -18.79 21.71
N GLY A 232 30.45 -19.90 22.20
CA GLY A 232 30.29 -20.29 23.60
C GLY A 232 31.17 -19.43 24.51
N LEU A 233 30.64 -18.95 25.64
CA LEU A 233 31.39 -18.03 26.51
C LEU A 233 32.50 -18.71 27.32
N HIS A 234 32.33 -20.01 27.60
CA HIS A 234 33.27 -20.83 28.35
C HIS A 234 33.59 -22.16 27.66
N THR A 235 33.30 -22.26 26.36
CA THR A 235 33.67 -23.39 25.52
C THR A 235 34.53 -22.87 24.35
N ASP A 236 35.45 -23.69 23.83
CA ASP A 236 36.23 -23.34 22.62
C ASP A 236 35.41 -23.48 21.33
N GLU A 237 34.08 -23.39 21.45
CA GLU A 237 33.15 -23.71 20.39
C GLU A 237 32.71 -22.45 19.65
N VAL A 238 32.98 -22.45 18.33
CA VAL A 238 32.59 -21.39 17.41
C VAL A 238 31.90 -22.02 16.23
N ILE A 239 30.76 -21.46 15.84
CA ILE A 239 29.96 -21.96 14.72
C ILE A 239 29.52 -20.80 13.84
N GLY A 240 29.84 -20.87 12.56
CA GLY A 240 29.39 -19.90 11.56
C GLY A 240 28.37 -20.52 10.62
N GLN A 241 27.40 -19.75 10.09
CA GLN A 241 26.39 -20.13 9.09
C GLN A 241 26.20 -19.04 8.07
N VAL A 242 25.86 -19.43 6.86
CA VAL A 242 25.39 -18.59 5.79
C VAL A 242 24.05 -19.10 5.28
N ALA A 243 23.26 -18.23 4.68
CA ALA A 243 22.08 -18.64 3.94
C ALA A 243 21.88 -17.75 2.73
N LEU A 244 21.27 -18.33 1.71
CA LEU A 244 20.82 -17.65 0.52
C LEU A 244 19.33 -17.91 0.35
N THR A 245 18.53 -16.85 0.27
CA THR A 245 17.10 -16.92 -0.01
C THR A 245 16.78 -16.20 -1.31
N LEU A 246 16.02 -16.87 -2.17
CA LEU A 246 15.44 -16.32 -3.38
C LEU A 246 13.93 -16.20 -3.22
N ASN A 247 13.41 -14.99 -3.38
CA ASN A 247 11.99 -14.70 -3.24
C ASN A 247 11.36 -14.37 -4.60
N THR A 248 10.22 -14.99 -4.83
CA THR A 248 9.15 -14.48 -5.68
C THR A 248 8.07 -13.85 -4.77
N PRO A 249 6.99 -13.25 -5.31
CA PRO A 249 5.98 -12.64 -4.46
C PRO A 249 5.33 -13.61 -3.45
N TYR A 250 5.16 -14.88 -3.82
CA TYR A 250 4.43 -15.86 -3.00
C TYR A 250 5.25 -17.10 -2.64
N VAL A 251 6.36 -17.35 -3.35
CA VAL A 251 7.22 -18.51 -3.16
C VAL A 251 8.62 -18.04 -2.75
N GLY A 252 9.17 -18.62 -1.70
CA GLY A 252 10.57 -18.44 -1.30
C GLY A 252 11.31 -19.77 -1.29
N ALA A 253 12.57 -19.76 -1.70
CA ALA A 253 13.47 -20.91 -1.55
C ALA A 253 14.72 -20.44 -0.81
N THR A 254 15.08 -21.15 0.25
CA THR A 254 16.27 -20.87 1.06
C THR A 254 17.15 -22.10 1.11
N TRP A 255 18.44 -21.89 0.92
CA TRP A 255 19.48 -22.85 1.27
C TRP A 255 20.33 -22.26 2.39
N SER A 256 20.70 -23.08 3.38
CA SER A 256 21.50 -22.62 4.51
C SER A 256 22.58 -23.61 4.94
N GLY A 257 23.58 -23.00 5.59
CA GLY A 257 24.99 -23.29 5.47
C GLY A 257 25.96 -22.79 6.59
N GLY A 258 26.07 -23.38 7.79
CA GLY A 258 27.20 -23.43 8.75
C GLY A 258 28.05 -24.70 9.21
N ALA A 259 29.10 -24.46 9.97
CA ALA A 259 30.01 -25.48 10.49
C ALA A 259 30.56 -25.06 11.85
N GLY A 260 30.95 -26.03 12.67
CA GLY A 260 31.71 -25.79 13.89
C GLY A 260 33.21 -25.56 13.65
N SER A 261 33.97 -25.44 14.74
CA SER A 261 35.42 -25.23 14.74
C SER A 261 36.22 -26.42 14.16
N ASP A 262 35.65 -27.62 14.11
CA ASP A 262 36.22 -28.79 13.45
C ASP A 262 35.36 -29.18 12.23
N VAL A 263 35.83 -28.86 11.03
CA VAL A 263 35.02 -28.86 9.81
C VAL A 263 34.79 -30.27 9.25
N SER A 264 35.65 -31.26 9.55
CA SER A 264 35.57 -32.58 8.91
C SER A 264 34.38 -33.44 9.34
N ASP A 265 33.88 -33.27 10.57
CA ASP A 265 32.80 -34.11 11.15
C ASP A 265 31.58 -33.30 11.65
N ASN A 266 31.59 -31.97 11.56
CA ASN A 266 30.66 -31.10 12.29
C ASN A 266 29.83 -30.19 11.38
N TRP A 267 29.17 -30.79 10.40
CA TRP A 267 28.44 -30.10 9.34
C TRP A 267 26.94 -30.36 9.37
N SER A 268 26.14 -29.38 8.96
CA SER A 268 24.70 -29.56 8.74
C SER A 268 24.30 -28.96 7.40
N GLN A 269 23.05 -29.06 6.94
CA GLN A 269 22.52 -28.29 5.81
C GLN A 269 21.01 -28.23 5.91
N LEU A 270 20.43 -27.14 5.41
CA LEU A 270 19.00 -26.92 5.41
C LEU A 270 18.53 -26.44 4.04
N VAL A 271 17.51 -27.09 3.50
CA VAL A 271 16.71 -26.55 2.38
C VAL A 271 15.33 -26.21 2.92
N GLN A 272 14.87 -25.00 2.63
CA GLN A 272 13.55 -24.52 3.03
C GLN A 272 12.80 -24.00 1.80
N LEU A 273 11.54 -24.43 1.68
CA LEU A 273 10.57 -23.90 0.74
C LEU A 273 9.46 -23.19 1.49
N ARG A 274 9.10 -22.00 1.03
CA ARG A 274 8.00 -21.21 1.56
C ARG A 274 6.94 -21.00 0.49
N LEU A 275 5.68 -21.23 0.84
CA LEU A 275 4.50 -20.74 0.15
C LEU A 275 3.76 -19.77 1.08
N SER A 276 3.46 -18.56 0.62
CA SER A 276 2.83 -17.54 1.45
C SER A 276 1.80 -16.74 0.65
N ALA A 277 0.66 -16.45 1.29
CA ALA A 277 -0.28 -15.45 0.80
C ALA A 277 0.21 -14.02 1.10
N GLU A 278 1.20 -13.87 1.98
CA GLU A 278 1.92 -12.62 2.20
C GLU A 278 2.91 -12.36 1.07
N ARG A 279 2.96 -11.11 0.59
CA ARG A 279 3.79 -10.75 -0.55
C ARG A 279 5.19 -10.38 -0.12
N TYR A 280 6.19 -11.07 -0.66
CA TYR A 280 7.60 -10.74 -0.51
C TYR A 280 8.09 -9.95 -1.71
N ARG A 281 9.16 -9.16 -1.51
CA ARG A 281 9.84 -8.47 -2.62
C ARG A 281 10.38 -9.52 -3.57
N PRO A 282 9.99 -9.52 -4.85
CA PRO A 282 10.54 -10.46 -5.81
C PRO A 282 11.92 -10.00 -6.27
N LEU A 283 12.73 -10.96 -6.75
CA LEU A 283 13.84 -10.67 -7.63
C LEU A 283 13.35 -9.77 -8.77
N PRO A 284 14.05 -8.69 -9.12
CA PRO A 284 13.74 -7.86 -10.28
C PRO A 284 14.12 -8.62 -11.55
N LEU A 285 13.44 -9.73 -11.79
CA LEU A 285 13.38 -10.36 -13.09
C LEU A 285 12.56 -9.40 -13.94
N ALA A 286 13.15 -8.88 -15.02
CA ALA A 286 12.43 -8.06 -16.00
C ALA A 286 11.15 -8.81 -16.38
N ARG A 287 10.02 -8.27 -15.91
CA ARG A 287 8.71 -8.65 -16.41
C ARG A 287 8.26 -7.46 -17.23
N ASP A 288 8.19 -7.68 -18.52
CA ASP A 288 7.76 -6.70 -19.50
C ASP A 288 6.21 -6.60 -19.45
N GLN A 289 5.66 -6.31 -18.25
CA GLN A 289 4.21 -6.13 -18.08
C GLN A 289 3.84 -4.70 -18.43
N VAL A 290 2.79 -4.57 -19.24
CA VAL A 290 2.08 -3.32 -19.44
C VAL A 290 0.72 -3.42 -18.76
N LEU A 291 0.48 -2.53 -17.81
CA LEU A 291 -0.79 -2.46 -17.13
C LEU A 291 -1.77 -1.61 -17.94
N VAL A 292 -3.00 -2.10 -18.08
CA VAL A 292 -4.08 -1.35 -18.71
C VAL A 292 -4.93 -0.71 -17.61
N LEU A 293 -4.93 0.62 -17.55
CA LEU A 293 -5.75 1.40 -16.61
C LEU A 293 -6.95 1.99 -17.35
N ASP A 294 -8.14 1.59 -16.96
CA ASP A 294 -9.38 2.19 -17.44
C ASP A 294 -9.75 3.35 -16.50
N ILE A 295 -9.45 4.59 -16.91
CA ILE A 295 -9.57 5.76 -16.02
C ILE A 295 -11.03 6.02 -15.62
N PRO A 296 -12.00 6.06 -16.54
CA PRO A 296 -13.42 6.24 -16.20
C PRO A 296 -13.96 5.15 -15.28
N GLN A 297 -13.62 3.89 -15.55
CA GLN A 297 -14.03 2.77 -14.69
C GLN A 297 -13.46 2.91 -13.27
N ARG A 298 -12.24 3.44 -13.12
CA ARG A 298 -11.58 3.65 -11.83
C ARG A 298 -12.15 4.80 -11.01
N LEU A 299 -12.66 5.82 -11.68
CA LEU A 299 -13.30 6.98 -11.07
C LEU A 299 -14.76 6.70 -10.69
N SER A 300 -15.38 5.76 -11.38
CA SER A 300 -16.75 5.34 -11.07
C SER A 300 -16.80 4.63 -9.71
N PRO A 301 -17.76 4.99 -8.83
CA PRO A 301 -18.00 4.20 -7.63
C PRO A 301 -18.33 2.75 -8.01
N PRO A 302 -17.97 1.74 -7.18
CA PRO A 302 -18.26 0.34 -7.50
C PRO A 302 -19.74 0.17 -7.78
N SER A 303 -20.06 -0.33 -8.98
CA SER A 303 -21.43 -0.48 -9.48
C SER A 303 -22.32 -1.19 -8.46
N GLY A 304 -23.40 -0.51 -8.07
CA GLY A 304 -24.30 -0.89 -6.99
C GLY A 304 -25.05 -2.19 -7.26
N GLY A 305 -24.50 -3.33 -6.83
CA GLY A 305 -25.29 -4.51 -6.50
C GLY A 305 -25.84 -4.42 -5.08
N LEU A 306 -26.86 -5.21 -4.75
CA LEU A 306 -27.43 -5.32 -3.39
C LEU A 306 -26.34 -5.58 -2.30
N LEU A 307 -25.24 -6.22 -2.69
CA LEU A 307 -24.06 -6.48 -1.86
C LEU A 307 -23.19 -5.24 -1.56
N SER A 308 -23.18 -4.22 -2.43
CA SER A 308 -22.42 -2.98 -2.20
C SER A 308 -22.97 -2.14 -1.03
N LEU A 309 -24.26 -2.30 -0.70
CA LEU A 309 -24.90 -1.74 0.50
C LEU A 309 -24.40 -2.41 1.79
N LEU A 310 -23.95 -3.66 1.72
CA LEU A 310 -23.44 -4.44 2.86
C LEU A 310 -21.93 -4.23 3.09
N THR A 311 -21.21 -3.84 2.03
CA THR A 311 -19.77 -3.56 2.09
C THR A 311 -19.48 -2.16 1.53
N PRO A 312 -19.62 -1.09 2.33
CA PRO A 312 -19.21 0.24 1.89
C PRO A 312 -17.72 0.21 1.56
N SER A 313 -17.38 0.46 0.28
CA SER A 313 -16.01 0.79 -0.10
C SER A 313 -15.59 2.01 0.72
N LYS A 314 -14.60 1.84 1.60
CA LYS A 314 -14.15 2.89 2.53
C LYS A 314 -13.25 3.94 1.87
N ARG A 315 -12.96 3.83 0.57
CA ARG A 315 -11.99 4.70 -0.11
C ARG A 315 -12.62 5.41 -1.29
N GLU A 316 -12.35 6.71 -1.35
CA GLU A 316 -12.75 7.59 -2.43
C GLU A 316 -12.01 7.17 -3.73
N PRO A 317 -12.74 6.95 -4.85
CA PRO A 317 -12.16 6.37 -6.07
C PRO A 317 -11.00 7.17 -6.67
N TYR A 318 -11.07 8.49 -6.65
CA TYR A 318 -10.03 9.36 -7.21
C TYR A 318 -8.70 9.23 -6.43
N LEU A 319 -8.75 9.26 -5.11
CA LEU A 319 -7.58 9.07 -4.24
C LEU A 319 -7.00 7.66 -4.36
N GLU A 320 -7.84 6.63 -4.53
CA GLU A 320 -7.36 5.26 -4.76
C GLU A 320 -6.68 5.12 -6.13
N LEU A 321 -7.16 5.82 -7.17
CA LEU A 321 -6.50 5.91 -8.48
C LEU A 321 -5.11 6.57 -8.37
N LEU A 322 -5.01 7.72 -7.67
CA LEU A 322 -3.71 8.37 -7.42
C LEU A 322 -2.75 7.44 -6.65
N ALA A 323 -3.26 6.75 -5.63
CA ALA A 323 -2.48 5.78 -4.88
C ALA A 323 -2.08 4.55 -5.73
N ALA A 324 -2.92 4.13 -6.68
CA ALA A 324 -2.60 3.09 -7.64
C ALA A 324 -1.47 3.53 -8.59
N ILE A 325 -1.54 4.73 -9.17
CA ILE A 325 -0.49 5.28 -10.03
C ILE A 325 0.85 5.36 -9.28
N GLU A 326 0.85 5.81 -8.03
CA GLU A 326 2.07 5.88 -7.20
C GLU A 326 2.63 4.48 -6.85
N ARG A 327 1.77 3.48 -6.65
CA ARG A 327 2.18 2.08 -6.49
C ARG A 327 2.81 1.55 -7.76
N ILE A 328 2.17 1.77 -8.91
CA ILE A 328 2.66 1.34 -10.22
C ILE A 328 4.02 1.96 -10.51
N ARG A 329 4.17 3.27 -10.25
CA ARG A 329 5.43 4.01 -10.41
C ARG A 329 6.61 3.36 -9.67
N LYS A 330 6.35 2.74 -8.51
CA LYS A 330 7.36 2.07 -7.68
C LYS A 330 7.54 0.58 -7.97
N ASP A 331 6.68 -0.04 -8.79
CA ASP A 331 6.74 -1.47 -9.04
C ASP A 331 7.79 -1.80 -10.12
N PRO A 332 8.90 -2.50 -9.80
CA PRO A 332 9.90 -2.86 -10.79
C PRO A 332 9.41 -3.89 -11.83
N GLY A 333 8.29 -4.58 -11.57
CA GLY A 333 7.69 -5.56 -12.48
C GLY A 333 6.80 -4.97 -13.57
N VAL A 334 6.64 -3.64 -13.62
CA VAL A 334 5.83 -2.93 -14.62
C VAL A 334 6.72 -2.13 -15.55
N ALA A 335 6.76 -2.48 -16.83
CA ALA A 335 7.55 -1.78 -17.85
C ALA A 335 6.85 -0.51 -18.36
N GLY A 336 5.51 -0.51 -18.37
CA GLY A 336 4.73 0.64 -18.81
C GLY A 336 3.25 0.53 -18.49
N VAL A 337 2.52 1.57 -18.89
CA VAL A 337 1.08 1.70 -18.65
C VAL A 337 0.38 2.16 -19.93
N LEU A 338 -0.71 1.49 -20.27
CA LEU A 338 -1.68 1.98 -21.25
C LEU A 338 -2.90 2.51 -20.49
N ILE A 339 -3.15 3.82 -20.55
CA ILE A 339 -4.38 4.40 -20.02
C ILE A 339 -5.46 4.40 -21.11
N LYS A 340 -6.67 3.96 -20.77
CA LYS A 340 -7.85 4.20 -21.59
C LYS A 340 -8.54 5.45 -21.07
N VAL A 341 -8.86 6.33 -22.01
CA VAL A 341 -9.48 7.62 -21.70
C VAL A 341 -10.78 7.71 -22.50
N SER A 342 -11.87 7.88 -21.77
CA SER A 342 -13.18 8.31 -22.27
C SER A 342 -13.76 9.34 -21.30
N GLU A 343 -15.01 9.76 -21.48
CA GLU A 343 -15.72 10.69 -20.58
C GLU A 343 -15.47 10.39 -19.08
N LEU A 344 -14.98 11.40 -18.34
CA LEU A 344 -14.63 11.26 -16.93
C LEU A 344 -15.82 11.56 -16.01
N PRO A 345 -16.24 10.64 -15.13
CA PRO A 345 -17.35 10.88 -14.23
C PRO A 345 -16.94 11.76 -13.04
N ASP A 346 -17.59 12.91 -12.87
CA ASP A 346 -17.45 13.78 -11.69
C ASP A 346 -15.99 14.16 -11.38
N VAL A 347 -15.23 14.57 -12.41
CA VAL A 347 -13.85 15.10 -12.29
C VAL A 347 -13.71 16.39 -13.09
N GLY A 348 -13.41 17.50 -12.41
CA GLY A 348 -13.21 18.80 -13.03
C GLY A 348 -11.75 19.07 -13.43
N PRO A 349 -11.50 20.26 -14.00
CA PRO A 349 -10.19 20.62 -14.57
C PRO A 349 -9.01 20.58 -13.58
N ALA A 350 -9.25 20.85 -12.29
CA ALA A 350 -8.19 20.84 -11.28
C ALA A 350 -7.76 19.40 -10.99
N ARG A 351 -8.73 18.50 -10.76
CA ARG A 351 -8.45 17.09 -10.54
C ARG A 351 -7.89 16.40 -11.78
N VAL A 352 -8.26 16.83 -12.99
CA VAL A 352 -7.63 16.38 -14.25
C VAL A 352 -6.15 16.77 -14.28
N GLU A 353 -5.80 18.00 -13.90
CA GLU A 353 -4.42 18.47 -13.82
C GLU A 353 -3.60 17.67 -12.80
N GLU A 354 -4.14 17.45 -11.59
CA GLU A 354 -3.50 16.63 -10.54
C GLU A 354 -3.27 15.18 -11.02
N LEU A 355 -4.27 14.56 -11.65
CA LEU A 355 -4.16 13.22 -12.20
C LEU A 355 -3.12 13.15 -13.34
N ARG A 356 -3.12 14.15 -14.23
CA ARG A 356 -2.14 14.30 -15.30
C ARG A 356 -0.73 14.44 -14.73
N GLN A 357 -0.53 15.22 -13.67
CA GLN A 357 0.78 15.35 -13.00
C GLN A 357 1.25 14.01 -12.42
N ALA A 358 0.35 13.22 -11.82
CA ALA A 358 0.68 11.88 -11.34
C ALA A 358 1.14 10.94 -12.48
N LEU A 359 0.48 11.00 -13.63
CA LEU A 359 0.86 10.24 -14.83
C LEU A 359 2.19 10.72 -15.43
N VAL A 360 2.43 12.02 -15.48
CA VAL A 360 3.72 12.59 -15.89
C VAL A 360 4.84 12.15 -14.93
N SER A 361 4.58 12.12 -13.62
CA SER A 361 5.51 11.60 -12.62
C SER A 361 5.82 10.11 -12.84
N LEU A 362 4.79 9.31 -13.16
CA LEU A 362 4.96 7.91 -13.54
C LEU A 362 5.88 7.75 -14.76
N ARG A 363 5.66 8.55 -15.80
CA ARG A 363 6.53 8.55 -16.98
C ARG A 363 7.96 8.95 -16.63
N SER A 364 8.13 9.97 -15.80
CA SER A 364 9.45 10.46 -15.38
C SER A 364 10.26 9.44 -14.57
N SER A 365 9.62 8.40 -14.02
CA SER A 365 10.32 7.29 -13.35
C SER A 365 10.92 6.26 -14.33
N GLY A 366 10.90 6.53 -15.63
CA GLY A 366 11.43 5.67 -16.69
C GLY A 366 10.44 4.65 -17.26
N LYS A 367 9.18 4.69 -16.83
CA LYS A 367 8.12 3.81 -17.36
C LYS A 367 7.51 4.41 -18.63
N ARG A 368 7.16 3.53 -19.57
CA ARG A 368 6.43 3.92 -20.79
C ARG A 368 4.98 4.24 -20.45
N LEU A 369 4.39 5.21 -21.15
CA LEU A 369 3.00 5.62 -20.93
C LEU A 369 2.33 5.90 -22.27
N TRP A 370 1.32 5.11 -22.60
CA TRP A 370 0.49 5.25 -23.80
C TRP A 370 -0.94 5.62 -23.38
N ALA A 371 -1.65 6.35 -24.24
CA ALA A 371 -3.07 6.61 -24.09
C ALA A 371 -3.84 5.99 -25.26
N LEU A 372 -4.94 5.30 -24.98
CA LEU A 372 -5.98 4.94 -25.93
C LEU A 372 -7.18 5.84 -25.68
N PHE A 373 -7.40 6.77 -26.59
CA PHE A 373 -8.51 7.71 -26.57
C PHE A 373 -9.73 7.10 -27.26
N MET A 374 -10.82 6.99 -26.52
CA MET A 374 -12.07 6.39 -26.99
C MET A 374 -13.03 7.47 -27.48
N ASP A 375 -13.22 8.51 -26.68
CA ASP A 375 -14.10 9.66 -26.87
C ASP A 375 -13.82 10.68 -25.76
N GLY A 376 -14.27 11.92 -25.90
CA GLY A 376 -14.18 12.89 -24.80
C GLY A 376 -13.91 14.32 -25.27
N GLY A 377 -13.81 15.22 -24.29
CA GLY A 377 -13.62 16.65 -24.53
C GLY A 377 -12.25 17.16 -24.10
N ASP A 378 -12.18 18.46 -23.81
CA ASP A 378 -10.95 19.15 -23.43
C ASP A 378 -10.24 18.49 -22.24
N ASN A 379 -10.98 18.04 -21.22
CA ASN A 379 -10.42 17.44 -20.00
C ASN A 379 -9.81 16.05 -20.27
N GLU A 380 -10.54 15.19 -20.96
CA GLU A 380 -10.09 13.86 -21.36
C GLU A 380 -8.84 13.95 -22.24
N TYR A 381 -8.86 14.86 -23.22
CA TYR A 381 -7.73 15.02 -24.12
C TYR A 381 -6.51 15.62 -23.39
N LEU A 382 -6.72 16.59 -22.51
CA LEU A 382 -5.67 17.14 -21.65
C LEU A 382 -5.02 16.03 -20.80
N LEU A 383 -5.81 15.12 -20.23
CA LEU A 383 -5.31 13.96 -19.50
C LEU A 383 -4.47 13.05 -20.40
N ALA A 384 -4.98 12.71 -21.60
CA ALA A 384 -4.30 11.85 -22.57
C ALA A 384 -2.93 12.40 -22.99
N THR A 385 -2.74 13.72 -22.99
CA THR A 385 -1.45 14.37 -23.28
C THR A 385 -0.35 14.08 -22.25
N ALA A 386 -0.63 13.36 -21.16
CA ALA A 386 0.41 12.84 -20.26
C ALA A 386 1.24 11.74 -20.93
N ALA A 387 0.61 10.99 -21.83
CA ALA A 387 1.23 9.89 -22.55
C ALA A 387 2.27 10.39 -23.55
N GLU A 388 3.24 9.51 -23.84
CA GLU A 388 4.21 9.76 -24.90
C GLU A 388 3.67 9.47 -26.30
N ARG A 389 2.62 8.64 -26.37
CA ARG A 389 1.83 8.40 -27.57
C ARG A 389 0.35 8.30 -27.22
N ILE A 390 -0.46 8.94 -28.04
CA ILE A 390 -1.92 8.94 -28.01
C ILE A 390 -2.39 8.21 -29.26
N TRP A 391 -3.08 7.10 -29.05
CA TRP A 391 -3.81 6.38 -30.09
C TRP A 391 -5.29 6.65 -29.92
N ALA A 392 -6.03 6.59 -31.02
CA ALA A 392 -7.49 6.70 -30.98
C ALA A 392 -8.13 5.50 -31.66
N VAL A 393 -9.30 5.08 -31.15
CA VAL A 393 -10.13 4.15 -31.91
C VAL A 393 -10.72 4.86 -33.14
N PRO A 394 -11.04 4.15 -34.24
CA PRO A 394 -11.50 4.77 -35.48
C PRO A 394 -12.75 5.64 -35.34
N GLN A 395 -13.64 5.29 -34.40
CA GLN A 395 -14.89 6.00 -34.13
C GLN A 395 -14.74 7.07 -33.03
N ALA A 396 -13.52 7.37 -32.60
CA ALA A 396 -13.30 8.36 -31.56
C ALA A 396 -13.74 9.76 -32.03
N THR A 397 -14.40 10.46 -31.11
CA THR A 397 -14.80 11.85 -31.28
C THR A 397 -14.05 12.73 -30.28
N PHE A 398 -13.58 13.87 -30.76
CA PHE A 398 -12.80 14.82 -29.98
C PHE A 398 -13.59 16.12 -29.87
N GLN A 399 -14.18 16.36 -28.70
CA GLN A 399 -14.86 17.62 -28.35
C GLN A 399 -13.86 18.56 -27.68
N VAL A 400 -12.71 18.77 -28.32
CA VAL A 400 -11.64 19.64 -27.82
C VAL A 400 -11.83 20.99 -28.48
N ASN A 401 -12.81 21.73 -27.99
CA ASN A 401 -13.30 22.96 -28.62
C ASN A 401 -13.48 24.11 -27.61
N GLY A 402 -12.85 23.97 -26.44
CA GLY A 402 -12.77 25.02 -25.43
C GLY A 402 -13.85 24.92 -24.36
N TYR A 403 -13.71 25.79 -23.36
CA TYR A 403 -14.55 25.77 -22.17
C TYR A 403 -15.74 26.72 -22.32
N SER A 404 -16.91 26.28 -21.88
CA SER A 404 -18.11 27.12 -21.78
C SER A 404 -18.83 26.87 -20.47
N THR A 405 -19.61 27.86 -20.04
CA THR A 405 -20.48 27.73 -18.88
C THR A 405 -21.80 28.45 -19.15
N THR A 406 -22.88 27.95 -18.56
CA THR A 406 -24.23 28.51 -18.72
C THR A 406 -24.77 28.91 -17.34
N ALA A 407 -25.28 30.14 -17.23
CA ALA A 407 -26.00 30.59 -16.04
C ALA A 407 -27.51 30.65 -16.32
N THR A 408 -28.29 30.11 -15.40
CA THR A 408 -29.76 30.09 -15.48
C THR A 408 -30.35 31.16 -14.56
N PHE A 409 -31.29 31.94 -15.09
CA PHE A 409 -31.95 33.03 -14.37
C PHE A 409 -33.44 32.76 -14.21
N LEU A 410 -33.92 32.72 -12.97
CA LEU A 410 -35.28 32.37 -12.59
C LEU A 410 -36.10 33.58 -12.14
N ALA A 411 -35.53 34.78 -12.09
CA ALA A 411 -36.22 35.97 -11.56
C ALA A 411 -37.57 36.25 -12.24
N ALA A 412 -37.63 36.16 -13.58
CA ALA A 412 -38.86 36.36 -14.32
C ALA A 412 -39.91 35.28 -14.02
N THR A 413 -39.48 34.02 -13.89
CA THR A 413 -40.35 32.90 -13.52
C THR A 413 -40.92 33.10 -12.10
N LEU A 414 -40.07 33.46 -11.13
CA LEU A 414 -40.48 33.72 -9.75
C LEU A 414 -41.46 34.88 -9.66
N ALA A 415 -41.17 35.99 -10.35
CA ALA A 415 -42.07 37.13 -10.42
C ALA A 415 -43.42 36.76 -11.05
N GLY A 416 -43.44 35.93 -12.10
CA GLY A 416 -44.65 35.40 -12.71
C GLY A 416 -45.48 34.52 -11.77
N LEU A 417 -44.84 33.87 -10.80
CA LEU A 417 -45.49 33.10 -9.74
C LEU A 417 -45.88 33.96 -8.52
N GLY A 418 -45.66 35.28 -8.54
CA GLY A 418 -45.94 36.14 -7.39
C GLY A 418 -44.90 36.05 -6.26
N VAL A 419 -43.77 35.38 -6.48
CA VAL A 419 -42.68 35.24 -5.51
C VAL A 419 -41.68 36.39 -5.68
N LYS A 420 -41.44 37.15 -4.61
CA LYS A 420 -40.38 38.17 -4.57
C LYS A 420 -39.18 37.63 -3.79
N VAL A 421 -37.96 37.98 -4.19
CA VAL A 421 -36.75 37.53 -3.49
C VAL A 421 -35.97 38.74 -3.00
N ASP A 422 -35.96 38.95 -1.68
CA ASP A 422 -35.11 39.93 -1.02
C ASP A 422 -33.70 39.36 -0.85
N VAL A 423 -32.68 40.16 -1.18
CA VAL A 423 -31.28 39.74 -1.09
C VAL A 423 -30.47 40.75 -0.30
N ALA A 424 -29.79 40.27 0.73
CA ALA A 424 -28.70 40.99 1.36
C ALA A 424 -27.37 40.37 0.89
N ARG A 425 -26.43 41.17 0.42
CA ARG A 425 -25.11 40.68 -0.01
C ARG A 425 -24.00 41.67 0.29
N VAL A 426 -22.79 41.15 0.46
CA VAL A 426 -21.55 41.91 0.54
C VAL A 426 -20.55 41.30 -0.44
N GLY A 427 -20.01 42.16 -1.31
CA GLY A 427 -19.11 41.80 -2.40
C GLY A 427 -19.76 42.01 -3.76
N GLU A 428 -19.10 42.79 -4.62
CA GLU A 428 -19.56 43.10 -5.98
C GLU A 428 -19.70 41.83 -6.84
N TYR A 429 -18.68 40.98 -6.76
CA TYR A 429 -18.61 39.68 -7.44
C TYR A 429 -19.32 38.54 -6.68
N LYS A 430 -20.14 38.84 -5.65
CA LYS A 430 -20.96 37.82 -4.98
C LYS A 430 -22.30 37.66 -5.73
N THR A 431 -22.21 36.97 -6.87
CA THR A 431 -23.26 36.91 -7.90
C THR A 431 -24.17 35.69 -7.80
N ALA A 432 -23.93 34.73 -6.89
CA ALA A 432 -24.82 33.58 -6.70
C ALA A 432 -26.32 33.94 -6.56
N PRO A 433 -26.71 35.04 -5.85
CA PRO A 433 -28.10 35.51 -5.80
C PRO A 433 -28.69 36.02 -7.13
N ASP A 434 -27.85 36.36 -8.12
CA ASP A 434 -28.28 36.97 -9.38
C ASP A 434 -29.23 36.03 -10.14
N SER A 435 -29.01 34.72 -10.04
CA SER A 435 -29.90 33.68 -10.59
C SER A 435 -31.36 33.80 -10.12
N PHE A 436 -31.62 34.39 -8.96
CA PHE A 436 -32.96 34.57 -8.40
C PHE A 436 -33.49 36.01 -8.50
N THR A 437 -32.64 36.98 -8.82
CA THR A 437 -32.97 38.42 -8.77
C THR A 437 -32.82 39.15 -10.10
N ARG A 438 -32.08 38.57 -11.05
CA ARG A 438 -31.83 39.13 -12.38
C ARG A 438 -32.37 38.20 -13.46
N THR A 439 -32.56 38.73 -14.66
CA THR A 439 -32.97 37.97 -15.85
C THR A 439 -31.79 37.63 -16.76
N SER A 440 -30.59 38.09 -16.42
CA SER A 440 -29.35 37.89 -17.17
C SER A 440 -28.14 38.08 -16.26
N MET A 441 -26.98 37.62 -16.73
CA MET A 441 -25.70 37.84 -16.05
C MET A 441 -25.47 39.33 -15.78
N SER A 442 -24.93 39.62 -14.60
CA SER A 442 -24.37 40.93 -14.32
C SER A 442 -23.03 41.12 -15.06
N PRO A 443 -22.58 42.37 -15.28
CA PRO A 443 -21.24 42.62 -15.83
C PRO A 443 -20.14 41.92 -15.03
N GLU A 444 -20.29 41.89 -13.70
CA GLU A 444 -19.31 41.32 -12.78
C GLU A 444 -19.33 39.78 -12.80
N GLU A 445 -20.51 39.16 -12.93
CA GLU A 445 -20.63 37.71 -13.15
C GLU A 445 -19.97 37.31 -14.47
N ARG A 446 -20.23 38.08 -15.54
CA ARG A 446 -19.62 37.84 -16.86
C ARG A 446 -18.11 37.96 -16.82
N GLU A 447 -17.58 39.04 -16.24
CA GLU A 447 -16.14 39.26 -16.11
C GLU A 447 -15.46 38.10 -15.38
N MET A 448 -16.02 37.66 -14.25
CA MET A 448 -15.48 36.55 -13.46
C MET A 448 -15.46 35.23 -14.24
N LEU A 449 -16.57 34.89 -14.91
CA LEU A 449 -16.69 33.65 -15.67
C LEU A 449 -15.77 33.67 -16.89
N ASP A 450 -15.71 34.78 -17.63
CA ASP A 450 -14.83 34.95 -18.78
C ASP A 450 -13.36 34.81 -18.35
N ALA A 451 -12.95 35.47 -17.26
CA ALA A 451 -11.58 35.36 -16.74
C ALA A 451 -11.20 33.93 -16.30
N TRP A 452 -12.14 33.19 -15.70
CA TRP A 452 -11.93 31.80 -15.31
C TRP A 452 -11.79 30.89 -16.53
N LEU A 453 -12.71 30.98 -17.49
CA LEU A 453 -12.70 30.18 -18.71
C LEU A 453 -11.46 30.47 -19.57
N ASP A 454 -11.08 31.74 -19.73
CA ASP A 454 -9.86 32.16 -20.42
C ASP A 454 -8.60 31.63 -19.74
N GLY A 455 -8.61 31.54 -18.40
CA GLY A 455 -7.56 30.92 -17.62
C GLY A 455 -7.40 29.43 -17.94
N LEU A 456 -8.51 28.68 -17.90
CA LEU A 456 -8.55 27.26 -18.23
C LEU A 456 -8.11 27.01 -19.67
N TYR A 457 -8.65 27.78 -20.62
CA TYR A 457 -8.35 27.64 -22.05
C TYR A 457 -6.87 27.90 -22.34
N ARG A 458 -6.29 29.00 -21.85
CA ARG A 458 -4.86 29.31 -22.03
C ARG A 458 -3.97 28.22 -21.47
N ARG A 459 -4.32 27.66 -20.31
CA ARG A 459 -3.55 26.58 -19.68
C ARG A 459 -3.63 25.28 -20.47
N SER A 460 -4.83 24.89 -20.91
CA SER A 460 -5.03 23.70 -21.73
C SER A 460 -4.25 23.82 -23.04
N LEU A 461 -4.38 24.95 -23.73
CA LEU A 461 -3.68 25.24 -24.98
C LEU A 461 -2.16 25.11 -24.83
N ALA A 462 -1.56 25.80 -23.85
CA ALA A 462 -0.12 25.73 -23.59
C ALA A 462 0.36 24.31 -23.26
N THR A 463 -0.48 23.53 -22.59
CA THR A 463 -0.17 22.13 -22.25
C THR A 463 -0.18 21.24 -23.49
N ILE A 464 -1.18 21.39 -24.36
CA ILE A 464 -1.31 20.64 -25.61
C ILE A 464 -0.18 21.01 -26.58
N GLU A 465 0.10 22.30 -26.76
CA GLU A 465 1.23 22.80 -27.58
C GLU A 465 2.53 22.10 -27.20
N LYS A 466 2.85 22.10 -25.90
CA LYS A 466 4.06 21.46 -25.37
C LYS A 466 4.05 19.95 -25.55
N ALA A 467 2.92 19.29 -25.30
CA ALA A 467 2.83 17.83 -25.36
C ALA A 467 2.86 17.29 -26.80
N ARG A 468 2.27 18.02 -27.75
CA ARG A 468 2.13 17.62 -29.16
C ARG A 468 3.13 18.32 -30.11
N SER A 469 3.91 19.27 -29.59
CA SER A 469 4.84 20.10 -30.39
C SER A 469 4.12 20.84 -31.53
N LEU A 470 2.93 21.36 -31.25
CA LEU A 470 2.10 22.12 -32.18
C LEU A 470 2.27 23.62 -31.93
N GLY A 471 2.23 24.42 -32.99
CA GLY A 471 2.19 25.88 -32.89
C GLY A 471 0.82 26.38 -32.42
N THR A 472 0.79 27.51 -31.72
CA THR A 472 -0.42 28.12 -31.15
C THR A 472 -1.51 28.39 -32.17
N ASP A 473 -1.20 29.09 -33.25
CA ASP A 473 -2.23 29.50 -34.23
C ASP A 473 -2.80 28.29 -35.02
N PRO A 474 -1.98 27.33 -35.50
CA PRO A 474 -2.51 26.10 -36.09
C PRO A 474 -3.38 25.29 -35.12
N LEU A 475 -2.97 25.18 -33.84
CA LEU A 475 -3.74 24.46 -32.84
C LEU A 475 -5.10 25.13 -32.63
N ARG A 476 -5.13 26.46 -32.42
CA ARG A 476 -6.39 27.22 -32.30
C ARG A 476 -7.31 27.02 -33.50
N ALA A 477 -6.76 27.17 -34.71
CA ALA A 477 -7.54 26.97 -35.94
C ALA A 477 -8.08 25.54 -36.09
N THR A 478 -7.43 24.54 -35.47
CA THR A 478 -7.95 23.17 -35.36
C THR A 478 -9.08 23.08 -34.34
N LEU A 479 -8.91 23.65 -33.14
CA LEU A 479 -9.94 23.61 -32.09
C LEU A 479 -11.21 24.38 -32.51
N ASP A 480 -11.06 25.46 -33.27
CA ASP A 480 -12.17 26.26 -33.81
C ASP A 480 -13.06 25.49 -34.81
N ARG A 481 -12.61 24.34 -35.32
CA ARG A 481 -13.43 23.45 -36.16
C ARG A 481 -14.50 22.71 -35.36
N GLY A 482 -14.42 22.73 -34.03
CA GLY A 482 -15.34 22.03 -33.15
C GLY A 482 -15.01 20.55 -33.03
N ILE A 483 -15.98 19.69 -33.30
CA ILE A 483 -15.85 18.24 -33.10
C ILE A 483 -14.99 17.63 -34.20
N LEU A 484 -13.91 16.94 -33.83
CA LEU A 484 -13.04 16.23 -34.76
C LEU A 484 -13.28 14.71 -34.71
N THR A 485 -13.13 14.06 -35.86
CA THR A 485 -13.02 12.60 -35.97
C THR A 485 -11.59 12.15 -35.67
N ALA A 486 -11.36 10.86 -35.41
CA ALA A 486 -10.02 10.30 -35.28
C ALA A 486 -9.11 10.65 -36.49
N GLY A 487 -9.65 10.63 -37.72
CA GLY A 487 -8.95 11.05 -38.92
C GLY A 487 -8.52 12.52 -38.87
N GLY A 488 -9.46 13.43 -38.57
CA GLY A 488 -9.17 14.85 -38.45
C GLY A 488 -8.19 15.18 -37.31
N ALA A 489 -8.30 14.47 -36.18
CA ALA A 489 -7.36 14.60 -35.06
C ALA A 489 -5.95 14.14 -35.45
N LYS A 490 -5.81 13.07 -36.25
CA LYS A 490 -4.52 12.59 -36.75
C LYS A 490 -3.91 13.58 -37.74
N GLU A 491 -4.69 14.08 -38.69
CA GLU A 491 -4.25 15.11 -39.66
C GLU A 491 -3.79 16.39 -38.96
N ALA A 492 -4.42 16.75 -37.84
CA ALA A 492 -4.04 17.90 -37.03
C ALA A 492 -2.89 17.63 -36.04
N GLY A 493 -2.34 16.41 -35.98
CA GLY A 493 -1.25 16.04 -35.07
C GLY A 493 -1.66 15.88 -33.59
N LEU A 494 -2.97 15.89 -33.29
CA LEU A 494 -3.50 15.70 -31.94
C LEU A 494 -3.32 14.26 -31.45
N ILE A 495 -3.29 13.30 -32.35
CA ILE A 495 -3.00 11.88 -32.05
C ILE A 495 -1.89 11.35 -32.95
N ASP A 496 -1.28 10.25 -32.54
CA ASP A 496 -0.19 9.62 -33.26
C ASP A 496 -0.71 8.61 -34.28
N GLU A 497 -1.64 7.74 -33.86
CA GLU A 497 -2.18 6.66 -34.71
C GLU A 497 -3.64 6.36 -34.43
N ILE A 498 -4.32 5.80 -35.43
CA ILE A 498 -5.66 5.23 -35.30
C ILE A 498 -5.49 3.72 -35.22
N VAL A 499 -6.02 3.10 -34.16
CA VAL A 499 -5.69 1.72 -33.79
C VAL A 499 -6.96 1.00 -33.32
N TYR A 500 -7.14 -0.25 -33.75
CA TYR A 500 -8.17 -1.13 -33.19
C TYR A 500 -7.69 -1.87 -31.93
N PRO A 501 -8.59 -2.25 -31.01
CA PRO A 501 -8.21 -2.95 -29.78
C PRO A 501 -7.37 -4.22 -29.97
N ASP A 502 -7.62 -4.99 -31.04
CA ASP A 502 -6.86 -6.20 -31.38
C ASP A 502 -5.43 -5.92 -31.86
N GLU A 503 -5.15 -4.69 -32.34
CA GLU A 503 -3.83 -4.27 -32.79
C GLU A 503 -2.95 -3.73 -31.65
N LEU A 504 -3.53 -3.44 -30.48
CA LEU A 504 -2.84 -2.79 -29.35
C LEU A 504 -1.61 -3.57 -28.88
N GLN A 505 -1.71 -4.90 -28.76
CA GLN A 505 -0.58 -5.70 -28.30
C GLN A 505 0.63 -5.53 -29.23
N LYS A 506 0.41 -5.68 -30.54
CA LYS A 506 1.46 -5.50 -31.55
C LYS A 506 2.02 -4.08 -31.55
N MET A 507 1.16 -3.08 -31.39
CA MET A 507 1.56 -1.67 -31.31
C MET A 507 2.46 -1.38 -30.10
N LEU A 508 2.12 -1.94 -28.94
CA LEU A 508 2.90 -1.80 -27.71
C LEU A 508 4.25 -2.50 -27.83
N GLU A 509 4.28 -3.73 -28.36
CA GLU A 509 5.50 -4.51 -28.56
C GLU A 509 6.46 -3.81 -29.52
N ASN A 510 5.96 -3.26 -30.63
CA ASN A 510 6.74 -2.45 -31.56
C ASN A 510 7.32 -1.19 -30.90
N GLY A 511 6.53 -0.52 -30.05
CA GLY A 511 6.95 0.69 -29.34
C GLY A 511 7.94 0.43 -28.19
N HIS A 512 7.95 -0.77 -27.62
CA HIS A 512 8.83 -1.16 -26.53
C HIS A 512 10.07 -1.96 -26.98
N GLY A 513 9.99 -2.64 -28.13
CA GLY A 513 11.06 -3.45 -28.71
C GLY A 513 11.19 -4.87 -28.14
N ARG A 514 10.20 -5.34 -27.37
CA ARG A 514 10.15 -6.69 -26.76
C ARG A 514 8.70 -7.16 -26.63
N SER A 515 8.51 -8.47 -26.42
CA SER A 515 7.18 -9.02 -26.17
C SER A 515 6.65 -8.56 -24.80
N LEU A 516 5.38 -8.19 -24.76
CA LEU A 516 4.73 -7.59 -23.59
C LEU A 516 3.52 -8.42 -23.17
N ASP A 517 3.38 -8.64 -21.86
CA ASP A 517 2.15 -9.17 -21.30
C ASP A 517 1.22 -8.00 -20.95
N LEU A 518 0.11 -7.88 -21.67
CA LEU A 518 -0.99 -6.99 -21.31
C LEU A 518 -1.75 -7.59 -20.12
N VAL A 519 -1.72 -6.88 -19.00
CA VAL A 519 -2.40 -7.33 -17.78
C VAL A 519 -3.47 -6.30 -17.42
N GLY A 520 -4.73 -6.75 -17.35
CA GLY A 520 -5.80 -5.96 -16.75
C GLY A 520 -5.45 -5.66 -15.30
N GLU A 521 -5.73 -4.43 -14.85
CA GLU A 521 -5.26 -4.00 -13.54
C GLU A 521 -5.99 -4.72 -12.39
N GLU A 522 -5.41 -5.83 -11.92
CA GLU A 522 -5.48 -6.13 -10.50
C GLU A 522 -4.54 -5.15 -9.81
N THR A 523 -5.07 -4.31 -8.92
CA THR A 523 -4.25 -3.48 -8.03
C THR A 523 -3.47 -4.41 -7.12
N LYS A 524 -2.33 -4.88 -7.62
CA LYS A 524 -1.44 -5.78 -6.94
C LYS A 524 -0.93 -5.03 -5.71
N GLU A 525 -1.43 -5.40 -4.54
CA GLU A 525 -1.03 -4.85 -3.24
C GLU A 525 0.51 -4.87 -3.14
N VAL A 526 1.18 -3.73 -3.29
CA VAL A 526 2.66 -3.67 -3.37
C VAL A 526 3.25 -4.48 -2.21
N ALA A 527 4.23 -5.33 -2.52
CA ALA A 527 4.98 -6.03 -1.48
C ALA A 527 5.70 -5.00 -0.63
N TRP A 528 5.10 -4.62 0.50
CA TRP A 528 5.74 -3.74 1.46
C TRP A 528 6.81 -4.54 2.21
N PRO A 529 7.95 -3.92 2.55
CA PRO A 529 8.84 -4.54 3.52
C PRO A 529 8.08 -4.86 4.80
N ARG A 530 8.33 -6.05 5.37
CA ARG A 530 7.90 -6.41 6.72
C ARG A 530 8.55 -5.46 7.71
N ARG A 531 7.84 -4.39 8.07
CA ARG A 531 8.33 -3.33 8.94
C ARG A 531 8.09 -3.71 10.41
N TRP A 532 9.02 -3.33 11.28
CA TRP A 532 8.83 -3.46 12.73
C TRP A 532 8.05 -2.29 13.33
N GLY A 533 7.25 -2.58 14.36
CA GLY A 533 6.45 -1.58 15.06
C GLY A 533 5.35 -0.97 14.19
N ALA A 534 4.51 -0.18 14.82
CA ALA A 534 3.37 0.41 14.13
C ALA A 534 3.78 1.40 13.03
N ARG A 535 3.05 1.37 11.91
CA ARG A 535 3.29 2.25 10.76
C ARG A 535 2.66 3.64 10.99
N PRO A 536 3.46 4.73 10.99
CA PRO A 536 2.94 6.08 10.96
C PRO A 536 2.05 6.32 9.75
N ARG A 537 0.98 7.08 9.92
CA ARG A 537 -0.01 7.38 8.88
C ARG A 537 -0.22 8.89 8.75
N ILE A 538 -0.70 9.29 7.58
CA ILE A 538 -1.27 10.61 7.33
C ILE A 538 -2.76 10.39 7.13
N ALA A 539 -3.59 11.07 7.92
CA ALA A 539 -5.03 11.01 7.78
C ALA A 539 -5.47 11.94 6.65
N ILE A 540 -6.41 11.50 5.81
CA ILE A 540 -7.06 12.34 4.81
C ILE A 540 -8.52 12.50 5.25
N VAL A 541 -8.94 13.74 5.51
CA VAL A 541 -10.30 14.10 5.90
C VAL A 541 -10.92 14.86 4.73
N ASN A 542 -11.95 14.27 4.11
CA ASN A 542 -12.61 14.84 2.94
C ASN A 542 -13.75 15.78 3.36
N VAL A 543 -13.78 16.97 2.77
CA VAL A 543 -14.86 17.95 2.89
C VAL A 543 -15.39 18.21 1.48
N GLU A 544 -16.32 17.37 1.05
CA GLU A 544 -16.86 17.33 -0.31
C GLU A 544 -18.32 17.79 -0.37
N GLY A 545 -18.62 18.67 -1.31
CA GLY A 545 -19.96 19.19 -1.56
C GLY A 545 -20.34 20.37 -0.66
N LEU A 546 -21.65 20.62 -0.52
CA LEU A 546 -22.19 21.77 0.20
C LEU A 546 -21.90 21.64 1.70
N ILE A 547 -21.30 22.66 2.31
CA ILE A 547 -21.05 22.70 3.75
C ILE A 547 -22.35 23.06 4.47
N ALA A 548 -22.78 22.20 5.40
CA ALA A 548 -24.00 22.43 6.18
C ALA A 548 -23.87 21.92 7.62
N GLU A 549 -24.85 22.29 8.44
CA GLU A 549 -24.99 21.78 9.80
C GLU A 549 -25.33 20.28 9.81
N GLY A 550 -25.02 19.62 10.93
CA GLY A 550 -25.32 18.20 11.12
C GLY A 550 -24.29 17.26 10.49
N LYS A 551 -24.72 16.05 10.17
CA LYS A 551 -23.90 14.97 9.62
C LYS A 551 -23.82 15.04 8.09
N SER A 552 -22.69 14.55 7.55
CA SER A 552 -22.51 14.38 6.11
C SER A 552 -23.58 13.46 5.53
N ARG A 553 -24.09 13.83 4.35
CA ARG A 553 -25.17 13.15 3.66
C ARG A 553 -24.87 13.14 2.15
N SER A 554 -25.23 12.06 1.49
CA SER A 554 -25.28 11.95 0.04
C SER A 554 -26.65 11.42 -0.34
N ASP A 555 -27.25 11.93 -1.42
CA ASP A 555 -28.48 11.32 -1.93
C ASP A 555 -28.17 9.97 -2.61
N PRO A 556 -29.17 9.07 -2.73
CA PRO A 556 -28.98 7.74 -3.32
C PRO A 556 -28.52 7.74 -4.78
N PHE A 557 -28.71 8.85 -5.51
CA PHE A 557 -28.30 9.01 -6.91
C PHE A 557 -26.96 9.76 -7.03
N GLY A 558 -26.35 10.17 -5.91
CA GLY A 558 -25.05 10.85 -5.89
C GLY A 558 -25.04 12.26 -6.48
N LEU A 559 -26.22 12.85 -6.74
CA LEU A 559 -26.39 14.16 -7.37
C LEU A 559 -26.00 15.33 -6.45
N THR A 560 -26.03 15.12 -5.15
CA THR A 560 -25.79 16.10 -4.10
C THR A 560 -25.00 15.46 -2.97
N ARG A 561 -23.87 16.09 -2.64
CA ARG A 561 -23.06 15.77 -1.47
C ARG A 561 -23.14 16.93 -0.48
N VAL A 562 -23.36 16.59 0.79
CA VAL A 562 -23.36 17.54 1.90
C VAL A 562 -22.21 17.18 2.83
N ALA A 563 -21.27 18.10 2.98
CA ALA A 563 -20.23 18.04 3.99
C ALA A 563 -20.80 18.56 5.32
N GLY A 564 -21.18 17.64 6.20
CA GLY A 564 -21.74 18.00 7.50
C GLY A 564 -20.66 18.36 8.51
N ALA A 565 -20.81 19.50 9.17
CA ALA A 565 -19.86 19.98 10.16
C ALA A 565 -19.62 18.95 11.29
N GLU A 566 -20.65 18.27 11.79
CA GLU A 566 -20.49 17.27 12.87
C GLU A 566 -19.60 16.10 12.45
N SER A 567 -19.75 15.63 11.20
CA SER A 567 -18.93 14.55 10.65
C SER A 567 -17.47 14.99 10.52
N ALA A 568 -17.23 16.17 9.94
CA ALA A 568 -15.88 16.71 9.79
C ALA A 568 -15.18 16.89 11.14
N LEU A 569 -15.87 17.44 12.14
CA LEU A 569 -15.35 17.59 13.51
C LEU A 569 -14.97 16.24 14.12
N ARG A 570 -15.84 15.23 13.98
CA ARG A 570 -15.59 13.88 14.49
C ARG A 570 -14.38 13.23 13.81
N GLU A 571 -14.27 13.33 12.50
CA GLU A 571 -13.15 12.74 11.74
C GLU A 571 -11.81 13.41 12.07
N LEU A 572 -11.80 14.75 12.21
CA LEU A 572 -10.62 15.49 12.66
C LEU A 572 -10.19 15.06 14.07
N GLN A 573 -11.15 14.88 14.99
CA GLN A 573 -10.85 14.41 16.35
C GLN A 573 -10.32 12.98 16.34
N MET A 574 -10.94 12.07 15.58
CA MET A 574 -10.46 10.69 15.42
C MET A 574 -9.02 10.65 14.87
N ALA A 575 -8.69 11.54 13.94
CA ALA A 575 -7.33 11.66 13.42
C ALA A 575 -6.34 12.18 14.48
N VAL A 576 -6.75 13.02 15.42
CA VAL A 576 -5.92 13.47 16.56
C VAL A 576 -5.74 12.36 17.58
N ASP A 577 -6.81 11.65 17.94
CA ASP A 577 -6.79 10.62 18.97
C ASP A 577 -5.97 9.38 18.58
N ASP A 578 -5.77 9.12 17.27
CA ASP A 578 -4.94 8.03 16.78
C ASP A 578 -3.43 8.35 16.93
N PRO A 579 -2.67 7.67 17.83
CA PRO A 579 -1.25 7.94 18.04
C PRO A 579 -0.38 7.61 16.80
N LEU A 580 -0.88 6.82 15.85
CA LEU A 580 -0.18 6.49 14.61
C LEU A 580 -0.31 7.59 13.55
N THR A 581 -1.35 8.41 13.63
CA THR A 581 -1.54 9.54 12.72
C THR A 581 -0.57 10.66 13.10
N LYS A 582 0.32 11.03 12.18
CA LYS A 582 1.37 12.04 12.40
C LYS A 582 1.08 13.38 11.73
N ALA A 583 0.16 13.42 10.77
CA ALA A 583 -0.30 14.62 10.10
C ALA A 583 -1.70 14.40 9.53
N ILE A 584 -2.40 15.50 9.24
CA ILE A 584 -3.75 15.50 8.68
C ILE A 584 -3.72 16.30 7.37
N VAL A 585 -4.29 15.73 6.31
CA VAL A 585 -4.63 16.43 5.08
C VAL A 585 -6.14 16.63 5.05
N VAL A 586 -6.58 17.89 4.97
CA VAL A 586 -7.99 18.20 4.73
C VAL A 586 -8.16 18.42 3.23
N ARG A 587 -8.82 17.47 2.56
CA ARG A 587 -9.14 17.57 1.13
C ARG A 587 -10.47 18.30 0.98
N VAL A 588 -10.44 19.50 0.41
CA VAL A 588 -11.62 20.36 0.26
C VAL A 588 -12.04 20.38 -1.19
N ASP A 589 -13.24 19.89 -1.50
CA ASP A 589 -13.88 20.04 -2.81
C ASP A 589 -15.31 20.56 -2.63
N SER A 590 -15.44 21.87 -2.44
CA SER A 590 -16.67 22.51 -1.98
C SER A 590 -16.87 23.90 -2.59
N THR A 591 -18.10 24.16 -3.04
CA THR A 591 -18.59 25.48 -3.46
C THR A 591 -18.94 26.39 -2.26
N GLY A 592 -18.84 25.89 -1.03
CA GLY A 592 -19.18 26.57 0.20
C GLY A 592 -20.50 26.08 0.80
N GLY A 593 -21.23 26.97 1.47
CA GLY A 593 -22.49 26.65 2.12
C GLY A 593 -22.72 27.51 3.36
N SER A 594 -23.24 26.91 4.44
CA SER A 594 -23.52 27.61 5.69
C SER A 594 -22.25 28.25 6.28
N GLY A 595 -22.34 29.56 6.56
CA GLY A 595 -21.27 30.30 7.24
C GLY A 595 -21.03 29.80 8.66
N ALA A 596 -22.11 29.43 9.38
CA ALA A 596 -22.01 28.90 10.74
C ALA A 596 -21.35 27.51 10.75
N ALA A 597 -21.75 26.61 9.84
CA ALA A 597 -21.12 25.31 9.70
C ALA A 597 -19.64 25.44 9.30
N SER A 598 -19.33 26.36 8.38
CA SER A 598 -17.95 26.65 7.95
C SER A 598 -17.09 27.16 9.12
N ASP A 599 -17.63 28.04 9.97
CA ASP A 599 -16.91 28.53 11.16
C ASP A 599 -16.59 27.40 12.15
N LEU A 600 -17.53 26.49 12.38
CA LEU A 600 -17.31 25.31 13.23
C LEU A 600 -16.18 24.43 12.70
N VAL A 601 -16.19 24.13 11.40
CA VAL A 601 -15.15 23.31 10.75
C VAL A 601 -13.80 24.04 10.78
N TRP A 602 -13.76 25.34 10.44
CA TRP A 602 -12.56 26.16 10.51
C TRP A 602 -11.94 26.14 11.91
N ARG A 603 -12.76 26.36 12.94
CA ARG A 603 -12.34 26.33 14.35
C ARG A 603 -11.81 24.94 14.73
N ALA A 604 -12.46 23.87 14.26
CA ALA A 604 -12.01 22.51 14.50
C ALA A 604 -10.63 22.23 13.88
N ILE A 605 -10.43 22.61 12.61
CA ILE A 605 -9.14 22.49 11.93
C ILE A 605 -8.05 23.25 12.70
N ARG A 606 -8.34 24.47 13.15
CA ARG A 606 -7.40 25.26 13.96
C ARG A 606 -7.04 24.60 15.29
N LYS A 607 -8.02 24.00 15.97
CA LYS A 607 -7.78 23.28 17.23
C LYS A 607 -6.91 22.05 17.02
N VAL A 608 -7.23 21.21 16.03
CA VAL A 608 -6.44 19.98 15.81
C VAL A 608 -5.01 20.27 15.33
N ARG A 609 -4.80 21.43 14.67
CA ARG A 609 -3.48 21.93 14.29
C ARG A 609 -2.55 22.18 15.48
N GLU A 610 -3.09 22.45 16.67
CA GLU A 610 -2.28 22.60 17.89
C GLU A 610 -1.62 21.27 18.32
N PHE A 611 -2.15 20.13 17.86
CA PHE A 611 -1.66 18.79 18.22
C PHE A 611 -0.91 18.10 17.08
N LYS A 612 -1.36 18.27 15.82
CA LYS A 612 -0.78 17.61 14.63
C LYS A 612 -0.73 18.59 13.45
N PRO A 613 0.31 18.56 12.60
CA PRO A 613 0.35 19.36 11.38
C PRO A 613 -0.88 19.12 10.50
N VAL A 614 -1.52 20.20 10.04
CA VAL A 614 -2.67 20.14 9.13
C VAL A 614 -2.35 20.87 7.85
N VAL A 615 -2.43 20.17 6.73
CA VAL A 615 -2.31 20.72 5.38
C VAL A 615 -3.67 20.66 4.70
N VAL A 616 -4.02 21.70 3.94
CA VAL A 616 -5.23 21.70 3.10
C VAL A 616 -4.83 21.48 1.65
N SER A 617 -5.55 20.58 0.98
CA SER A 617 -5.49 20.35 -0.46
C SER A 617 -6.86 20.68 -1.05
N MET A 618 -6.90 21.61 -1.99
CA MET A 618 -8.11 21.98 -2.72
C MET A 618 -8.29 21.07 -3.93
N GLY A 619 -9.52 20.59 -4.15
CA GLY A 619 -9.97 19.86 -5.34
C GLY A 619 -10.40 20.82 -6.45
N ASP A 620 -11.49 20.50 -7.16
CA ASP A 620 -11.99 21.38 -8.22
C ASP A 620 -12.52 22.70 -7.66
N TYR A 621 -13.15 22.65 -6.49
CA TYR A 621 -13.73 23.80 -5.82
C TYR A 621 -13.20 23.95 -4.39
N ALA A 622 -12.86 25.17 -4.01
CA ALA A 622 -12.68 25.53 -2.61
C ALA A 622 -13.07 26.99 -2.44
N ALA A 623 -14.34 27.28 -2.70
CA ALA A 623 -14.88 28.64 -2.77
C ALA A 623 -15.79 28.94 -1.58
N SER A 624 -15.96 30.23 -1.25
CA SER A 624 -16.87 30.69 -0.19
C SER A 624 -16.57 30.00 1.15
N GLY A 625 -17.49 29.24 1.73
CA GLY A 625 -17.25 28.42 2.93
C GLY A 625 -16.08 27.43 2.77
N GLY A 626 -15.87 26.87 1.57
CA GLY A 626 -14.73 26.00 1.26
C GLY A 626 -13.39 26.75 1.36
N TYR A 627 -13.34 27.99 0.87
CA TYR A 627 -12.18 28.86 1.07
C TYR A 627 -12.00 29.19 2.55
N TYR A 628 -13.10 29.49 3.25
CA TYR A 628 -13.07 29.84 4.67
C TYR A 628 -12.39 28.73 5.49
N ILE A 629 -12.84 27.48 5.37
CA ILE A 629 -12.24 26.36 6.10
C ILE A 629 -10.80 26.08 5.67
N ALA A 630 -10.48 26.28 4.38
CA ALA A 630 -9.13 26.03 3.87
C ALA A 630 -8.09 26.94 4.53
N MET A 631 -8.47 28.17 4.89
CA MET A 631 -7.57 29.11 5.56
C MET A 631 -7.25 28.73 7.02
N ALA A 632 -7.84 27.65 7.57
CA ALA A 632 -7.41 27.11 8.86
C ALA A 632 -6.12 26.27 8.78
N GLY A 633 -5.77 25.76 7.60
CA GLY A 633 -4.58 24.93 7.37
C GLY A 633 -3.27 25.68 7.64
N GLU A 634 -2.20 24.93 7.89
CA GLU A 634 -0.84 25.50 7.97
C GLU A 634 -0.31 25.86 6.59
N ARG A 635 -0.62 25.02 5.60
CA ARG A 635 -0.31 25.23 4.18
C ARG A 635 -1.53 24.86 3.37
N VAL A 636 -1.74 25.60 2.29
CA VAL A 636 -2.86 25.40 1.37
C VAL A 636 -2.28 25.16 -0.02
N PHE A 637 -2.65 24.03 -0.60
CA PHE A 637 -2.28 23.66 -1.97
C PHE A 637 -3.52 23.69 -2.84
N ALA A 638 -3.40 24.33 -4.00
CA ALA A 638 -4.45 24.39 -5.01
C ALA A 638 -3.79 24.19 -6.37
N GLU A 639 -4.46 23.43 -7.24
CA GLU A 639 -4.06 23.40 -8.65
C GLU A 639 -4.37 24.75 -9.30
N PRO A 640 -3.61 25.17 -10.33
CA PRO A 640 -3.89 26.41 -11.05
C PRO A 640 -5.30 26.51 -11.66
N SER A 641 -5.94 25.35 -11.89
CA SER A 641 -7.30 25.25 -12.41
C SER A 641 -8.39 25.19 -11.32
N THR A 642 -8.02 25.23 -10.04
CA THR A 642 -8.95 25.21 -8.90
C THR A 642 -9.80 26.48 -8.87
N LEU A 643 -11.11 26.35 -8.77
CA LEU A 643 -11.99 27.49 -8.52
C LEU A 643 -12.08 27.76 -7.00
N THR A 644 -11.37 28.78 -6.54
CA THR A 644 -11.30 29.16 -5.12
C THR A 644 -11.62 30.65 -4.91
N GLY A 645 -11.51 31.14 -3.68
CA GLY A 645 -11.92 32.49 -3.32
C GLY A 645 -13.43 32.60 -3.13
N SER A 646 -14.11 33.42 -3.94
CA SER A 646 -15.51 33.81 -3.72
C SER A 646 -15.75 34.36 -2.29
N ILE A 647 -14.83 35.21 -1.83
CA ILE A 647 -14.86 35.82 -0.50
C ILE A 647 -15.97 36.86 -0.47
N GLY A 648 -17.07 36.53 0.20
CA GLY A 648 -18.25 37.36 0.30
C GLY A 648 -19.40 36.56 0.89
N VAL A 649 -20.47 37.24 1.32
CA VAL A 649 -21.62 36.64 1.97
C VAL A 649 -22.91 37.14 1.34
N PHE A 650 -23.92 36.29 1.31
CA PHE A 650 -25.27 36.69 0.93
C PHE A 650 -26.31 35.96 1.77
N ALA A 651 -27.51 36.52 1.85
CA ALA A 651 -28.70 35.91 2.38
C ALA A 651 -29.87 36.16 1.43
N LEU A 652 -30.69 35.14 1.21
CA LEU A 652 -31.90 35.21 0.39
C LEU A 652 -33.12 35.07 1.31
N LYS A 653 -34.16 35.88 1.08
CA LYS A 653 -35.45 35.76 1.73
C LYS A 653 -36.55 35.80 0.67
N PRO A 654 -37.17 34.65 0.32
CA PRO A 654 -38.33 34.64 -0.55
C PRO A 654 -39.57 35.14 0.22
N ASP A 655 -40.28 36.10 -0.36
CA ASP A 655 -41.61 36.55 0.03
C ASP A 655 -42.65 35.88 -0.86
N LEU A 656 -43.48 35.06 -0.21
CA LEU A 656 -44.51 34.22 -0.82
C LEU A 656 -45.91 34.84 -0.71
N SER A 657 -46.04 36.08 -0.23
CA SER A 657 -47.34 36.73 -0.02
C SER A 657 -48.17 36.96 -1.30
N GLY A 658 -47.54 36.85 -2.48
CA GLY A 658 -48.18 36.98 -3.78
C GLY A 658 -48.59 35.66 -4.46
N LEU A 659 -48.38 34.51 -3.81
CA LEU A 659 -48.80 33.19 -4.30
C LEU A 659 -50.30 32.92 -4.09
#